data_AF-A0AAW9R6N6-F1
#
_entry.id   AF-A0AAW9R6N6-F1
#
_cell.length_a   1.000
_cell.length_b   1.000
_cell.length_c   1.000
_cell.angle_alpha   90.00
_cell.angle_beta   90.00
_cell.angle_gamma   90.00
#
_symmetry.space_group_name_H-M   'P 1'
#
loop_
_entity.id
_entity.type
_entity.pdbx_description
1 polymer ?
#
loop_
_entity_poly.entity_id
_entity_poly.type
_entity_poly.pdbx_seq_one_letter_code
_entity_poly.pdbx_strand_id
1 'polypeptide(L)'
;MDTGRHYRFGQWHFNANTGDLADAQSTTRLEPQVGKLLEYFLGHQEQVISRDELIAHVWDNRVVSDDAINRCISILRQLLSPDDKSAYIETVIRRGYIAHFPPAPEARRGSMRFSGRRKYLALALLGTLAVVGILLLIGQSKQTPPKRFGASREGPPVVAVLPFSTSHEESDGAFFAEGVHDDLLTQLAQLQALRVISRTSVLGYRYSEKNLREIGRELGADAILEGRVQTVDDQIRINVQLIDASSDEHLWAQTFDRELSPKSLFAMQSEISRAIAGAMQTTLTERETSQLSALPTDNMAAYRAYHGAMKIRDSDSVHSPEYLDNLERAVALDPDFVRAWAELAGLLSFEYFSHPDPALIERVETILEQIQSLAPESAEFLVAQAYYTYYILRDYDPAYQLISQAHALRPGDVRVLELKSWIERRLGDYEGKIKSVRLARAMDPLNPLWQRTLVWSLVTYHRYDEADREIDNAAVHDYSLGIVKRTLQVRQHRNFDRWATDMAALQEEFEENANPLYLWDALVAARQFAAAEALVRSMPADQERITGTTLGDLDDKDLHRILTDWLLQKTDSLREVPPRLQNNAQRDLAFVGTGRATDSILVSALRAAVAGDTRETEQKLRRWRREIANDLAHLSAQRHFSCRVLGMAAAAAAAAECIRDALEEPSGVMPFIEPHLPWYDPVREQPEFMQLLANLESP
;
A
#
# COMPACT_ATOMS: atom_id res chain seq x y z
N MET A 1 -43.38 -39.59 20.92
CA MET A 1 -42.49 -40.45 21.74
C MET A 1 -41.43 -40.94 20.78
N ASP A 2 -40.36 -40.15 20.67
CA ASP A 2 -39.28 -40.37 19.71
C ASP A 2 -38.13 -41.04 20.46
N THR A 3 -37.92 -42.33 20.21
CA THR A 3 -36.86 -43.12 20.82
C THR A 3 -35.53 -42.69 20.18
N GLY A 4 -34.85 -41.72 20.79
CA GLY A 4 -33.58 -41.19 20.30
C GLY A 4 -32.54 -42.30 20.09
N ARG A 5 -31.77 -42.19 18.99
CA ARG A 5 -30.67 -43.11 18.68
C ARG A 5 -29.46 -42.76 19.54
N HIS A 6 -29.37 -43.44 20.68
CA HIS A 6 -28.22 -43.37 21.58
C HIS A 6 -27.33 -44.60 21.39
N TYR A 7 -26.03 -44.37 21.17
CA TYR A 7 -25.04 -45.43 20.99
C TYR A 7 -24.09 -45.46 22.19
N ARG A 8 -23.77 -46.67 22.68
CA ARG A 8 -22.78 -46.89 23.75
C ARG A 8 -21.72 -47.87 23.26
N PHE A 9 -20.46 -47.45 23.31
CA PHE A 9 -19.34 -48.24 22.85
C PHE A 9 -18.07 -47.85 23.62
N GLY A 10 -17.30 -48.84 24.06
CA GLY A 10 -16.17 -48.61 24.96
C GLY A 10 -16.57 -47.73 26.15
N GLN A 11 -15.83 -46.63 26.34
CA GLN A 11 -16.11 -45.61 27.37
C GLN A 11 -17.08 -44.51 26.93
N TRP A 12 -17.51 -44.52 25.67
CA TRP A 12 -18.22 -43.42 25.02
C TRP A 12 -19.74 -43.63 24.98
N HIS A 13 -20.46 -42.52 25.09
CA HIS A 13 -21.89 -42.41 24.87
C HIS A 13 -22.15 -41.32 23.82
N PHE A 14 -22.76 -41.69 22.71
CA PHE A 14 -23.04 -40.80 21.59
C PHE A 14 -24.55 -40.62 21.40
N ASN A 15 -25.02 -39.38 21.35
CA ASN A 15 -26.39 -39.03 21.01
C ASN A 15 -26.45 -38.49 19.58
N ALA A 16 -26.98 -39.30 18.65
CA ALA A 16 -27.03 -38.92 17.24
C ALA A 16 -27.97 -37.73 16.95
N ASN A 17 -28.95 -37.45 17.82
CA ASN A 17 -29.87 -36.33 17.64
C ASN A 17 -29.25 -34.97 18.00
N THR A 18 -28.41 -34.93 19.05
CA THR A 18 -27.78 -33.68 19.52
C THR A 18 -26.36 -33.49 18.97
N GLY A 19 -25.71 -34.59 18.58
CA GLY A 19 -24.31 -34.63 18.18
C GLY A 19 -23.35 -34.75 19.38
N ASP A 20 -23.86 -34.97 20.59
CA ASP A 20 -23.03 -34.99 21.80
C ASP A 20 -22.35 -36.35 21.96
N LEU A 21 -21.02 -36.32 22.09
CA LEU A 21 -20.18 -37.45 22.44
C LEU A 21 -19.64 -37.23 23.86
N ALA A 22 -19.97 -38.14 24.77
CA ALA A 22 -19.60 -38.05 26.18
C ALA A 22 -18.81 -39.28 26.64
N ASP A 23 -17.83 -39.06 27.52
CA ASP A 23 -17.21 -40.10 28.34
C ASP A 23 -17.50 -39.86 29.83
N ALA A 24 -16.74 -40.48 30.73
CA ALA A 24 -16.92 -40.30 32.17
C ALA A 24 -16.47 -38.91 32.69
N GLN A 25 -15.75 -38.11 31.91
CA GLN A 25 -15.08 -36.89 32.36
C GLN A 25 -15.50 -35.63 31.58
N SER A 26 -15.98 -35.77 30.35
CA SER A 26 -16.25 -34.65 29.45
C SER A 26 -17.38 -34.96 28.47
N THR A 27 -18.03 -33.90 27.97
CA THR A 27 -19.01 -33.98 26.88
C THR A 27 -18.61 -32.98 25.80
N THR A 28 -18.41 -33.47 24.58
CA THR A 28 -18.01 -32.67 23.43
C THR A 28 -19.08 -32.79 22.35
N ARG A 29 -19.53 -31.65 21.82
CA ARG A 29 -20.49 -31.64 20.71
C ARG A 29 -19.77 -31.76 19.38
N LEU A 30 -20.06 -32.82 18.62
CA LEU A 30 -19.45 -33.07 17.32
C LEU A 30 -20.06 -32.15 16.26
N GLU A 31 -19.22 -31.72 15.31
CA GLU A 31 -19.71 -31.07 14.09
C GLU A 31 -20.71 -31.99 13.36
N PRO A 32 -21.74 -31.46 12.66
CA PRO A 32 -22.81 -32.26 12.07
C PRO A 32 -22.32 -33.41 11.17
N GLN A 33 -21.30 -33.16 10.35
CA GLN A 33 -20.75 -34.18 9.45
C GLN A 33 -19.88 -35.22 10.16
N VAL A 34 -19.18 -34.82 11.22
CA VAL A 34 -18.41 -35.73 12.08
C VAL A 34 -19.35 -36.65 12.86
N GLY A 35 -20.47 -36.11 13.35
CA GLY A 35 -21.53 -36.88 14.01
C GLY A 35 -22.22 -37.89 13.07
N LYS A 36 -22.61 -37.45 11.86
CA LYS A 36 -23.17 -38.36 10.83
C LYS A 36 -22.19 -39.48 10.44
N LEU A 37 -20.90 -39.14 10.29
CA LEU A 37 -19.86 -40.12 9.98
C LEU A 37 -19.70 -41.14 11.11
N LEU A 38 -19.70 -40.71 12.38
CA LEU A 38 -19.65 -41.61 13.53
C LEU A 38 -20.88 -42.50 13.62
N GLU A 39 -22.08 -41.96 13.40
CA GLU A 39 -23.32 -42.76 13.33
C GLU A 39 -23.23 -43.84 12.25
N TYR A 40 -22.74 -43.46 11.06
CA TYR A 40 -22.61 -44.39 9.93
C TYR A 40 -21.65 -45.54 10.25
N PHE A 41 -20.49 -45.25 10.86
CA PHE A 41 -19.54 -46.28 11.27
C PHE A 41 -20.07 -47.18 12.39
N LEU A 42 -20.82 -46.63 13.36
CA LEU A 42 -21.41 -47.42 14.44
C LEU A 42 -22.45 -48.43 13.91
N GLY A 43 -23.10 -48.12 12.79
CA GLY A 43 -24.02 -49.02 12.08
C GLY A 43 -23.35 -50.03 11.14
N HIS A 44 -22.08 -49.84 10.77
CA HIS A 44 -21.36 -50.63 9.76
C HIS A 44 -19.97 -51.08 10.27
N GLN A 45 -19.96 -51.75 11.42
CA GLN A 45 -18.73 -52.25 12.03
C GLN A 45 -18.18 -53.48 11.29
N GLU A 46 -16.87 -53.68 11.35
CA GLU A 46 -16.18 -54.84 10.74
C GLU A 46 -16.33 -54.95 9.21
N GLN A 47 -16.73 -53.86 8.54
CA GLN A 47 -16.91 -53.79 7.09
C GLN A 47 -16.00 -52.72 6.49
N VAL A 48 -15.40 -53.01 5.34
CA VAL A 48 -14.62 -52.02 4.58
C VAL A 48 -15.58 -51.11 3.84
N ILE A 49 -15.63 -49.85 4.25
CA ILE A 49 -16.48 -48.82 3.66
C ILE A 49 -15.63 -47.97 2.72
N SER A 50 -16.02 -47.92 1.45
CA SER A 50 -15.35 -47.13 0.42
C SER A 50 -15.61 -45.63 0.59
N ARG A 51 -14.76 -44.79 -0.05
CA ARG A 51 -14.94 -43.34 -0.03
C ARG A 51 -16.24 -42.92 -0.70
N ASP A 52 -16.60 -43.55 -1.81
CA ASP A 52 -17.84 -43.26 -2.54
C ASP A 52 -19.08 -43.58 -1.69
N GLU A 53 -19.05 -44.67 -0.92
CA GLU A 53 -20.12 -45.01 0.02
C GLU A 53 -20.25 -43.99 1.16
N LEU A 54 -19.12 -43.49 1.68
CA LEU A 54 -19.13 -42.41 2.68
C LEU A 54 -19.72 -41.12 2.10
N ILE A 55 -19.31 -40.73 0.88
CA ILE A 55 -19.86 -39.55 0.19
C ILE A 55 -21.37 -39.68 -0.01
N ALA A 56 -21.84 -40.87 -0.40
CA ALA A 56 -23.25 -41.11 -0.62
C ALA A 56 -24.10 -40.97 0.66
N HIS A 57 -23.62 -41.48 1.80
CA HIS A 57 -24.43 -41.59 3.02
C HIS A 57 -24.22 -40.48 4.05
N VAL A 58 -23.02 -39.88 4.10
CA VAL A 58 -22.71 -38.80 5.05
C VAL A 58 -22.94 -37.44 4.39
N TRP A 59 -22.59 -37.31 3.11
CA TRP A 59 -22.65 -36.05 2.35
C TRP A 59 -23.78 -35.99 1.31
N ASP A 60 -24.73 -36.93 1.32
CA ASP A 60 -25.91 -36.96 0.44
C ASP A 60 -25.56 -36.82 -1.05
N ASN A 61 -24.49 -37.51 -1.51
CA ASN A 61 -23.93 -37.44 -2.88
C ASN A 61 -23.43 -36.05 -3.33
N ARG A 62 -23.16 -35.12 -2.41
CA ARG A 62 -22.50 -33.86 -2.76
C ARG A 62 -21.02 -34.11 -3.10
N VAL A 63 -20.52 -33.40 -4.12
CA VAL A 63 -19.09 -33.43 -4.47
C VAL A 63 -18.29 -32.80 -3.32
N VAL A 64 -17.45 -33.58 -2.68
CA VAL A 64 -16.57 -33.15 -1.57
C VAL A 64 -15.13 -33.52 -1.90
N SER A 65 -14.18 -32.68 -1.49
CA SER A 65 -12.76 -32.98 -1.64
C SER A 65 -12.34 -34.12 -0.72
N ASP A 66 -11.31 -34.87 -1.12
CA ASP A 66 -10.72 -35.94 -0.31
C ASP A 66 -10.28 -35.46 1.08
N ASP A 67 -9.86 -34.19 1.17
CA ASP A 67 -9.47 -33.54 2.42
C ASP A 67 -10.62 -33.40 3.41
N ALA A 68 -11.87 -33.25 2.95
CA ALA A 68 -13.03 -33.16 3.82
C ALA A 68 -13.30 -34.49 4.56
N ILE A 69 -13.15 -35.61 3.87
CA ILE A 69 -13.28 -36.96 4.45
C ILE A 69 -12.12 -37.20 5.42
N ASN A 70 -10.89 -36.88 5.01
CA ASN A 70 -9.70 -37.05 5.84
C ASN A 70 -9.76 -36.22 7.13
N ARG A 71 -10.27 -34.97 7.06
CA ARG A 71 -10.48 -34.12 8.23
C ARG A 71 -11.45 -34.76 9.22
N CYS A 72 -12.61 -35.24 8.75
CA CYS A 72 -13.61 -35.85 9.62
C CYS A 72 -13.10 -37.13 10.30
N ILE A 73 -12.38 -37.97 9.55
CA ILE A 73 -11.72 -39.17 10.09
C ILE A 73 -10.65 -38.79 11.13
N SER A 74 -9.85 -37.76 10.86
CA SER A 74 -8.82 -37.29 11.78
C SER A 74 -9.42 -36.77 13.10
N ILE A 75 -10.54 -36.04 13.04
CA ILE A 75 -11.25 -35.56 14.23
C ILE A 75 -11.75 -36.74 15.07
N LEU A 76 -12.40 -37.74 14.46
CA LEU A 76 -12.87 -38.92 15.18
C LEU A 76 -11.73 -39.72 15.82
N ARG A 77 -10.60 -39.90 15.12
CA ARG A 77 -9.43 -40.60 15.66
C ARG A 77 -8.84 -39.86 16.86
N GLN A 78 -8.69 -38.54 16.75
CA GLN A 78 -8.14 -37.72 17.82
C GLN A 78 -9.05 -37.70 19.06
N LEU A 79 -10.37 -37.69 18.87
CA LEU A 79 -11.32 -37.68 19.99
C LEU A 79 -11.44 -39.05 20.65
N LEU A 80 -11.51 -40.14 19.89
CA LEU A 80 -11.78 -41.47 20.42
C LEU A 80 -10.56 -42.17 21.01
N SER A 81 -9.37 -41.94 20.44
CA SER A 81 -8.11 -42.54 20.91
C SER A 81 -6.90 -41.66 20.50
N PRO A 82 -6.57 -40.63 21.30
CA PRO A 82 -5.42 -39.75 21.02
C PRO A 82 -4.08 -40.49 20.87
N ASP A 83 -3.93 -41.59 21.62
CA ASP A 83 -2.68 -42.37 21.72
C ASP A 83 -2.54 -43.42 20.61
N ASP A 84 -3.65 -43.91 20.06
CA ASP A 84 -3.67 -44.85 18.93
C ASP A 84 -4.76 -44.48 17.92
N LYS A 85 -4.32 -43.78 16.87
CA LYS A 85 -5.19 -43.28 15.79
C LYS A 85 -5.87 -44.39 14.98
N SER A 86 -5.48 -45.65 15.08
CA SER A 86 -6.13 -46.75 14.34
C SER A 86 -7.02 -47.63 15.21
N ALA A 87 -7.08 -47.38 16.53
CA ALA A 87 -7.77 -48.25 17.48
C ALA A 87 -9.27 -48.45 17.20
N TYR A 88 -9.95 -47.42 16.69
CA TYR A 88 -11.40 -47.47 16.40
C TYR A 88 -11.71 -47.41 14.90
N ILE A 89 -10.87 -46.76 14.10
CA ILE A 89 -11.06 -46.58 12.66
C ILE A 89 -9.72 -46.78 11.98
N GLU A 90 -9.59 -47.85 11.20
CA GLU A 90 -8.38 -48.21 10.46
C GLU A 90 -8.51 -47.84 8.98
N THR A 91 -7.41 -47.38 8.37
CA THR A 91 -7.38 -47.07 6.93
C THR A 91 -6.95 -48.32 6.15
N VAL A 92 -7.82 -48.81 5.27
CA VAL A 92 -7.48 -49.88 4.32
C VAL A 92 -6.97 -49.24 3.02
N ILE A 93 -5.65 -49.37 2.78
CA ILE A 93 -4.96 -48.75 1.64
C ILE A 93 -5.71 -49.04 0.33
N ARG A 94 -6.06 -47.97 -0.42
CA ARG A 94 -6.79 -47.99 -1.70
C ARG A 94 -8.20 -48.61 -1.68
N ARG A 95 -8.77 -48.93 -0.51
CA ARG A 95 -10.11 -49.52 -0.40
C ARG A 95 -11.08 -48.69 0.44
N GLY A 96 -10.61 -47.99 1.47
CA GLY A 96 -11.47 -47.16 2.31
C GLY A 96 -11.12 -47.24 3.79
N TYR A 97 -12.12 -47.34 4.66
CA TYR A 97 -11.97 -47.38 6.12
C TYR A 97 -12.74 -48.56 6.70
N ILE A 98 -12.22 -49.15 7.78
CA ILE A 98 -12.92 -50.17 8.57
C ILE A 98 -13.00 -49.67 10.01
N ALA A 99 -14.15 -49.85 10.65
CA ALA A 99 -14.41 -49.38 12.00
C ALA A 99 -14.67 -50.55 12.97
N HIS A 100 -14.10 -50.44 14.16
CA HIS A 100 -14.13 -51.45 15.21
C HIS A 100 -14.46 -50.76 16.54
N PHE A 101 -15.70 -50.89 17.03
CA PHE A 101 -16.09 -50.28 18.31
C PHE A 101 -16.35 -51.37 19.36
N PRO A 102 -15.58 -51.40 20.46
CA PRO A 102 -15.80 -52.38 21.53
C PRO A 102 -17.17 -52.18 22.18
N PRO A 103 -17.84 -53.27 22.61
CA PRO A 103 -19.09 -53.16 23.36
C PRO A 103 -18.87 -52.44 24.70
N ALA A 104 -19.89 -51.71 25.17
CA ALA A 104 -19.81 -51.01 26.45
C ALA A 104 -19.55 -51.99 27.61
N PRO A 105 -18.65 -51.68 28.56
CA PRO A 105 -18.33 -52.59 29.65
C PRO A 105 -19.54 -52.79 30.57
N GLU A 106 -19.96 -54.04 30.78
CA GLU A 106 -20.96 -54.41 31.78
C GLU A 106 -20.39 -54.19 33.20
N ALA A 107 -21.14 -53.48 34.04
CA ALA A 107 -20.75 -53.20 35.41
C ALA A 107 -20.63 -54.49 36.25
N ARG A 108 -19.40 -54.90 36.60
CA ARG A 108 -19.16 -55.98 37.57
C ARG A 108 -18.46 -55.47 38.83
N ARG A 109 -19.05 -55.81 39.97
CA ARG A 109 -18.56 -55.62 41.35
C ARG A 109 -17.40 -56.58 41.68
N GLY A 110 -16.34 -56.02 42.27
CA GLY A 110 -15.57 -56.57 43.41
C GLY A 110 -14.78 -57.88 43.26
N SER A 111 -13.46 -57.81 43.48
CA SER A 111 -12.76 -58.38 44.67
C SER A 111 -11.27 -58.70 44.41
N MET A 112 -10.50 -58.63 45.50
CA MET A 112 -9.04 -58.70 45.67
C MET A 112 -8.32 -59.93 45.06
N ARG A 113 -7.02 -59.79 44.70
CA ARG A 113 -5.87 -60.39 45.45
C ARG A 113 -4.48 -60.19 44.80
N PHE A 114 -3.48 -60.18 45.69
CA PHE A 114 -2.02 -60.04 45.53
C PHE A 114 -1.32 -61.21 44.80
N SER A 115 -0.17 -60.94 44.15
CA SER A 115 1.19 -61.39 44.55
C SER A 115 2.16 -61.52 43.36
N GLY A 116 3.48 -61.41 43.62
CA GLY A 116 4.51 -61.99 42.73
C GLY A 116 5.67 -61.08 42.33
N ARG A 117 6.47 -60.69 43.31
CA ARG A 117 7.75 -59.96 43.15
C ARG A 117 8.80 -60.79 42.39
N ARG A 118 9.72 -60.07 41.70
CA ARG A 118 11.10 -60.46 41.30
C ARG A 118 11.25 -61.34 40.05
N LYS A 119 11.54 -60.70 38.90
CA LYS A 119 12.46 -61.22 37.84
C LYS A 119 12.81 -60.24 36.69
N TYR A 120 12.31 -59.00 36.65
CA TYR A 120 12.45 -58.12 35.46
C TYR A 120 13.55 -57.04 35.50
N LEU A 121 14.45 -57.06 36.49
CA LEU A 121 15.50 -56.03 36.61
C LEU A 121 16.72 -56.24 35.70
N ALA A 122 16.81 -57.35 34.95
CA ALA A 122 17.93 -57.63 34.05
C ALA A 122 17.63 -57.37 32.55
N LEU A 123 16.37 -57.15 32.17
CA LEU A 123 15.96 -56.90 30.77
C LEU A 123 15.78 -55.42 30.43
N ALA A 124 15.72 -54.54 31.43
CA ALA A 124 15.54 -53.09 31.24
C ALA A 124 16.81 -52.36 30.75
N LEU A 125 18.00 -52.96 30.92
CA LEU A 125 19.29 -52.34 30.56
C LEU A 125 19.72 -52.57 29.10
N LEU A 126 19.19 -53.59 28.43
CA LEU A 126 19.49 -53.90 27.03
C LEU A 126 18.57 -53.13 26.06
N GLY A 127 17.32 -52.87 26.45
CA GLY A 127 16.38 -52.06 25.66
C GLY A 127 16.75 -50.58 25.61
N THR A 128 17.35 -50.04 26.67
CA THR A 128 17.75 -48.62 26.76
C THR A 128 18.95 -48.28 25.86
N LEU A 129 19.90 -49.21 25.69
CA LEU A 129 21.04 -49.00 24.79
C LEU A 129 20.64 -49.11 23.29
N ALA A 130 19.66 -49.94 22.94
CA ALA A 130 19.15 -50.03 21.57
C ALA A 130 18.35 -48.78 21.16
N VAL A 131 17.59 -48.20 22.09
CA VAL A 131 16.82 -46.97 21.85
C VAL A 131 17.74 -45.75 21.71
N VAL A 132 18.82 -45.66 22.49
CA VAL A 132 19.83 -44.58 22.33
C VAL A 132 20.62 -44.73 21.02
N GLY A 133 20.95 -45.95 20.59
CA GLY A 133 21.60 -46.19 19.29
C GLY A 133 20.71 -45.84 18.09
N ILE A 134 19.40 -46.10 18.17
CA ILE A 134 18.42 -45.74 17.13
C ILE A 134 18.16 -44.23 17.13
N LEU A 135 18.11 -43.57 18.30
CA LEU A 135 17.99 -42.12 18.40
C LEU A 135 19.24 -41.38 17.88
N LEU A 136 20.44 -41.94 18.04
CA LEU A 136 21.66 -41.38 17.47
C LEU A 136 21.77 -41.58 15.94
N LEU A 137 21.13 -42.62 15.39
CA LEU A 137 21.04 -42.84 13.94
C LEU A 137 19.94 -41.98 13.27
N ILE A 138 18.88 -41.61 13.99
CA ILE A 138 17.84 -40.68 13.51
C ILE A 138 18.27 -39.21 13.71
N GLY A 139 19.17 -38.93 14.66
CA GLY A 139 19.79 -37.61 14.87
C GLY A 139 20.76 -37.16 13.76
N GLN A 140 21.06 -38.02 12.78
CA GLN A 140 21.72 -37.65 11.53
C GLN A 140 20.74 -37.74 10.35
N SER A 141 19.56 -37.14 10.51
CA SER A 141 18.80 -36.66 9.36
C SER A 141 19.72 -35.74 8.57
N LYS A 142 20.14 -36.19 7.38
CA LYS A 142 20.73 -35.32 6.37
C LYS A 142 19.71 -34.20 6.16
N GLN A 143 20.01 -33.02 6.72
CA GLN A 143 19.39 -31.78 6.32
C GLN A 143 19.56 -31.73 4.81
N THR A 144 18.48 -32.00 4.07
CA THR A 144 18.37 -31.52 2.70
C THR A 144 18.71 -30.04 2.79
N PRO A 145 19.74 -29.55 2.08
CA PRO A 145 20.07 -28.14 2.12
C PRO A 145 18.77 -27.38 1.81
N PRO A 146 18.33 -26.45 2.67
CA PRO A 146 17.11 -25.71 2.41
C PRO A 146 17.26 -25.04 1.04
N LYS A 147 16.20 -25.07 0.22
CA LYS A 147 16.20 -24.37 -1.07
C LYS A 147 16.68 -22.94 -0.81
N ARG A 148 17.70 -22.49 -1.55
CA ARG A 148 18.08 -21.07 -1.55
C ARG A 148 16.91 -20.30 -2.15
N PHE A 149 16.28 -19.43 -1.36
CA PHE A 149 15.44 -18.37 -1.89
C PHE A 149 16.29 -17.52 -2.84
N GLY A 150 15.80 -17.26 -4.05
CA GLY A 150 16.43 -16.29 -4.95
C GLY A 150 17.59 -16.78 -5.83
N ALA A 151 17.80 -18.08 -6.06
CA ALA A 151 18.77 -18.51 -7.08
C ALA A 151 18.44 -18.01 -8.51
N SER A 152 17.25 -17.46 -8.73
CA SER A 152 16.76 -16.94 -10.02
C SER A 152 16.38 -15.46 -10.03
N ARG A 153 16.47 -14.72 -8.92
CA ARG A 153 16.12 -13.28 -8.85
C ARG A 153 17.32 -12.48 -8.31
N GLU A 154 17.76 -11.47 -9.06
CA GLU A 154 18.75 -10.50 -8.56
C GLU A 154 18.10 -9.61 -7.48
N GLY A 155 18.63 -9.65 -6.24
CA GLY A 155 18.21 -8.78 -5.14
C GLY A 155 17.86 -9.50 -3.84
N PRO A 156 17.51 -8.75 -2.77
CA PRO A 156 17.04 -9.33 -1.52
C PRO A 156 15.67 -9.99 -1.70
N PRO A 157 15.37 -11.05 -0.94
CA PRO A 157 14.07 -11.71 -0.99
C PRO A 157 12.94 -10.78 -0.56
N VAL A 158 11.77 -10.96 -1.18
CA VAL A 158 10.58 -10.13 -0.98
C VAL A 158 9.59 -10.83 -0.05
N VAL A 159 9.20 -10.16 1.04
CA VAL A 159 8.24 -10.66 2.02
C VAL A 159 6.98 -9.79 2.01
N ALA A 160 5.81 -10.43 1.89
CA ALA A 160 4.53 -9.78 2.13
C ALA A 160 4.01 -10.17 3.51
N VAL A 161 3.70 -9.20 4.35
CA VAL A 161 2.98 -9.46 5.61
C VAL A 161 1.51 -9.23 5.35
N LEU A 162 0.65 -10.23 5.53
CA LEU A 162 -0.79 -10.04 5.39
C LEU A 162 -1.39 -9.47 6.69
N PRO A 163 -2.54 -8.78 6.61
CA PRO A 163 -3.25 -8.32 7.80
C PRO A 163 -3.59 -9.49 8.73
N PHE A 164 -3.28 -9.35 10.02
CA PHE A 164 -3.52 -10.43 10.97
C PHE A 164 -5.02 -10.58 11.24
N SER A 165 -5.50 -11.83 11.25
CA SER A 165 -6.89 -12.17 11.54
C SER A 165 -7.20 -12.12 13.04
N THR A 166 -8.43 -11.81 13.42
CA THR A 166 -8.92 -11.84 14.82
C THR A 166 -10.11 -12.79 14.96
N SER A 167 -10.36 -13.27 16.18
CA SER A 167 -11.44 -14.26 16.42
C SER A 167 -12.80 -13.63 16.77
N HIS A 168 -12.85 -12.33 17.11
CA HIS A 168 -14.07 -11.58 17.46
C HIS A 168 -13.94 -10.10 17.02
N GLU A 169 -15.07 -9.45 16.67
CA GLU A 169 -15.17 -8.01 16.34
C GLU A 169 -15.18 -7.12 17.62
N GLU A 170 -14.39 -7.45 18.63
CA GLU A 170 -14.17 -6.52 19.75
C GLU A 170 -13.11 -5.48 19.36
N SER A 171 -13.39 -4.20 19.63
CA SER A 171 -12.58 -3.06 19.14
C SER A 171 -11.11 -3.13 19.57
N ASP A 172 -10.82 -3.72 20.73
CA ASP A 172 -9.46 -3.83 21.25
C ASP A 172 -8.64 -4.86 20.47
N GLY A 173 -9.14 -6.08 20.26
CA GLY A 173 -8.41 -7.12 19.53
C GLY A 173 -8.10 -6.73 18.08
N ALA A 174 -9.03 -6.04 17.41
CA ALA A 174 -8.84 -5.51 16.07
C ALA A 174 -7.76 -4.41 16.03
N PHE A 175 -7.79 -3.49 16.99
CA PHE A 175 -6.77 -2.44 17.13
C PHE A 175 -5.37 -3.06 17.31
N PHE A 176 -5.23 -4.09 18.15
CA PHE A 176 -3.94 -4.74 18.36
C PHE A 176 -3.43 -5.50 17.14
N ALA A 177 -4.32 -6.22 16.44
CA ALA A 177 -3.94 -6.93 15.22
C ALA A 177 -3.45 -5.95 14.14
N GLU A 178 -4.08 -4.79 14.03
CA GLU A 178 -3.67 -3.72 13.12
C GLU A 178 -2.33 -3.11 13.54
N GLY A 179 -2.15 -2.74 14.82
CA GLY A 179 -0.89 -2.18 15.32
C GLY A 179 0.31 -3.13 15.19
N VAL A 180 0.13 -4.42 15.51
CA VAL A 180 1.18 -5.44 15.36
C VAL A 180 1.58 -5.62 13.90
N HIS A 181 0.62 -5.60 12.99
CA HIS A 181 0.88 -5.69 11.56
C HIS A 181 1.70 -4.49 11.06
N ASP A 182 1.31 -3.27 11.44
CA ASP A 182 1.95 -2.03 11.00
C ASP A 182 3.38 -1.89 11.53
N ASP A 183 3.59 -2.23 12.80
CA ASP A 183 4.92 -2.21 13.40
C ASP A 183 5.83 -3.28 12.81
N LEU A 184 5.31 -4.47 12.51
CA LEU A 184 6.11 -5.53 11.91
C LEU A 184 6.56 -5.12 10.51
N LEU A 185 5.68 -4.52 9.70
CA LEU A 185 6.06 -3.92 8.42
C LEU A 185 7.16 -2.87 8.60
N THR A 186 7.01 -1.97 9.57
CA THR A 186 7.97 -0.91 9.87
C THR A 186 9.34 -1.44 10.32
N GLN A 187 9.36 -2.51 11.12
CA GLN A 187 10.61 -3.17 11.55
C GLN A 187 11.29 -3.90 10.40
N LEU A 188 10.54 -4.67 9.61
CA LEU A 188 11.11 -5.40 8.49
C LEU A 188 11.61 -4.45 7.39
N ALA A 189 10.97 -3.30 7.19
CA ALA A 189 11.39 -2.29 6.22
C ALA A 189 12.76 -1.64 6.52
N GLN A 190 13.28 -1.80 7.75
CA GLN A 190 14.63 -1.36 8.13
C GLN A 190 15.72 -2.33 7.66
N LEU A 191 15.37 -3.58 7.37
CA LEU A 191 16.32 -4.64 7.08
C LEU A 191 16.79 -4.54 5.63
N GLN A 192 18.08 -4.30 5.41
CA GLN A 192 18.66 -4.26 4.05
C GLN A 192 18.63 -5.62 3.38
N ALA A 193 18.59 -6.68 4.18
CA ALA A 193 18.59 -8.04 3.70
C ALA A 193 17.21 -8.50 3.17
N LEU A 194 16.14 -7.74 3.41
CA LEU A 194 14.78 -8.05 2.96
C LEU A 194 14.19 -6.90 2.15
N ARG A 195 13.28 -7.22 1.24
CA ARG A 195 12.32 -6.25 0.70
C ARG A 195 10.95 -6.58 1.25
N VAL A 196 10.18 -5.56 1.63
CA VAL A 196 8.87 -5.75 2.26
C VAL A 196 7.81 -5.10 1.40
N ILE A 197 6.70 -5.81 1.19
CA ILE A 197 5.53 -5.24 0.52
C ILE A 197 4.79 -4.30 1.47
N SER A 198 4.51 -3.09 0.99
CA SER A 198 3.85 -2.01 1.72
C SER A 198 2.45 -2.38 2.18
N ARG A 199 2.05 -1.79 3.32
CA ARG A 199 0.75 -1.93 3.96
C ARG A 199 -0.43 -1.75 2.99
N THR A 200 -0.41 -0.67 2.22
CA THR A 200 -1.43 -0.31 1.22
C THR A 200 -1.72 -1.42 0.22
N SER A 201 -0.69 -2.16 -0.21
CA SER A 201 -0.86 -3.29 -1.13
C SER A 201 -1.36 -4.57 -0.45
N VAL A 202 -1.08 -4.78 0.84
CA VAL A 202 -1.49 -6.01 1.55
C VAL A 202 -2.85 -5.88 2.24
N LEU A 203 -3.30 -4.67 2.56
CA LEU A 203 -4.56 -4.42 3.29
C LEU A 203 -5.79 -4.99 2.59
N GLY A 204 -5.81 -4.99 1.25
CA GLY A 204 -6.89 -5.56 0.44
C GLY A 204 -7.11 -7.05 0.65
N TYR A 205 -6.13 -7.77 1.23
CA TYR A 205 -6.21 -9.21 1.44
C TYR A 205 -6.76 -9.64 2.81
N ARG A 206 -7.13 -8.71 3.70
CA ARG A 206 -7.61 -9.01 5.07
C ARG A 206 -8.75 -10.04 5.14
N TYR A 207 -9.62 -10.06 4.12
CA TYR A 207 -10.76 -10.97 4.01
C TYR A 207 -10.81 -11.67 2.65
N SER A 208 -9.66 -11.82 2.00
CA SER A 208 -9.60 -12.44 0.67
C SER A 208 -9.79 -13.95 0.77
N GLU A 209 -10.57 -14.51 -0.15
CA GLU A 209 -10.66 -15.97 -0.36
C GLU A 209 -9.61 -16.48 -1.35
N LYS A 210 -8.75 -15.60 -1.88
CA LYS A 210 -7.65 -16.00 -2.78
C LYS A 210 -6.68 -16.92 -2.05
N ASN A 211 -6.16 -17.90 -2.78
CA ASN A 211 -5.10 -18.74 -2.24
C ASN A 211 -3.77 -17.96 -2.15
N LEU A 212 -2.89 -18.37 -1.25
CA LEU A 212 -1.63 -17.67 -0.96
C LEU A 212 -0.71 -17.58 -2.19
N ARG A 213 -0.72 -18.58 -3.07
CA ARG A 213 0.08 -18.55 -4.31
C ARG A 213 -0.36 -17.46 -5.28
N GLU A 214 -1.66 -17.24 -5.38
CA GLU A 214 -2.22 -16.15 -6.18
C GLU A 214 -1.86 -14.79 -5.61
N ILE A 215 -2.01 -14.62 -4.28
CA ILE A 215 -1.62 -13.39 -3.57
C ILE A 215 -0.12 -13.11 -3.76
N GLY A 216 0.71 -14.13 -3.61
CA GLY A 216 2.17 -14.03 -3.77
C GLY A 216 2.57 -13.60 -5.18
N ARG A 217 1.89 -14.12 -6.21
CA ARG A 217 2.11 -13.71 -7.60
C ARG A 217 1.69 -12.26 -7.86
N GLU A 218 0.54 -11.83 -7.34
CA GLU A 218 0.04 -10.45 -7.48
C GLU A 218 0.96 -9.44 -6.81
N LEU A 219 1.43 -9.76 -5.60
CA LEU A 219 2.35 -8.91 -4.85
C LEU A 219 3.81 -9.03 -5.30
N GLY A 220 4.13 -10.03 -6.13
CA GLY A 220 5.50 -10.36 -6.52
C GLY A 220 6.38 -10.85 -5.35
N ALA A 221 5.77 -11.31 -4.26
CA ALA A 221 6.44 -11.75 -3.03
C ALA A 221 7.01 -13.17 -3.17
N ASP A 222 8.16 -13.41 -2.52
CA ASP A 222 8.79 -14.73 -2.45
C ASP A 222 8.29 -15.53 -1.22
N ALA A 223 7.92 -14.82 -0.15
CA ALA A 223 7.30 -15.41 1.03
C ALA A 223 6.13 -14.55 1.55
N ILE A 224 5.16 -15.21 2.16
CA ILE A 224 3.99 -14.58 2.79
C ILE A 224 4.00 -14.87 4.28
N LEU A 225 3.90 -13.83 5.10
CA LEU A 225 3.66 -13.94 6.53
C LEU A 225 2.18 -13.74 6.79
N GLU A 226 1.54 -14.74 7.40
CA GLU A 226 0.17 -14.61 7.90
C GLU A 226 0.12 -14.86 9.40
N GLY A 227 -0.88 -14.28 10.05
CA GLY A 227 -1.01 -14.38 11.48
C GLY A 227 -2.43 -14.26 11.98
N ARG A 228 -2.63 -14.72 13.21
CA ARG A 228 -3.87 -14.58 13.96
C ARG A 228 -3.58 -14.06 15.35
N VAL A 229 -4.30 -13.01 15.74
CA VAL A 229 -4.26 -12.42 17.07
C VAL A 229 -5.54 -12.80 17.83
N GLN A 230 -5.36 -13.21 19.08
CA GLN A 230 -6.42 -13.50 20.03
C GLN A 230 -6.10 -12.76 21.32
N THR A 231 -7.08 -12.00 21.81
CA THR A 231 -7.01 -11.33 23.11
C THR A 231 -8.00 -11.99 24.05
N VAL A 232 -7.54 -12.37 25.24
CA VAL A 232 -8.38 -12.90 26.32
C VAL A 232 -7.92 -12.24 27.61
N ASP A 233 -8.79 -11.44 28.23
CA ASP A 233 -8.46 -10.60 29.38
C ASP A 233 -7.19 -9.76 29.10
N ASP A 234 -6.17 -9.85 29.97
CA ASP A 234 -4.88 -9.16 29.82
C ASP A 234 -3.82 -10.01 29.08
N GLN A 235 -4.22 -11.02 28.31
CA GLN A 235 -3.31 -11.88 27.54
C GLN A 235 -3.53 -11.76 26.04
N ILE A 236 -2.44 -11.77 25.30
CA ILE A 236 -2.41 -11.82 23.84
C ILE A 236 -1.75 -13.13 23.39
N ARG A 237 -2.46 -13.85 22.52
CA ARG A 237 -1.98 -15.01 21.78
C ARG A 237 -1.83 -14.66 20.31
N ILE A 238 -0.63 -14.79 19.77
CA ILE A 238 -0.34 -14.56 18.36
C ILE A 238 0.18 -15.85 17.74
N ASN A 239 -0.51 -16.35 16.72
CA ASN A 239 0.00 -17.41 15.85
C ASN A 239 0.53 -16.76 14.58
N VAL A 240 1.78 -17.00 14.23
CA VAL A 240 2.40 -16.44 13.03
C VAL A 240 3.04 -17.57 12.23
N GLN A 241 2.89 -17.53 10.92
CA GLN A 241 3.56 -18.45 10.01
C GLN A 241 4.08 -17.74 8.76
N LEU A 242 5.24 -18.19 8.31
CA LEU A 242 5.90 -17.75 7.10
C LEU A 242 5.83 -18.90 6.07
N ILE A 243 5.34 -18.59 4.88
CA ILE A 243 5.00 -19.55 3.83
C ILE A 243 5.72 -19.15 2.54
N ASP A 244 6.28 -20.13 1.83
CA ASP A 244 6.82 -19.94 0.48
C ASP A 244 5.68 -19.62 -0.49
N ALA A 245 5.72 -18.44 -1.12
CA ALA A 245 4.66 -17.94 -1.98
C ALA A 245 4.48 -18.78 -3.27
N SER A 246 5.51 -19.51 -3.69
CA SER A 246 5.49 -20.30 -4.93
C SER A 246 4.98 -21.72 -4.70
N SER A 247 5.43 -22.37 -3.62
CA SER A 247 5.13 -23.78 -3.35
C SER A 247 4.04 -24.00 -2.31
N ASP A 248 3.64 -22.97 -1.55
CA ASP A 248 2.72 -23.08 -0.41
C ASP A 248 3.32 -23.96 0.73
N GLU A 249 4.66 -24.00 0.83
CA GLU A 249 5.37 -24.77 1.87
C GLU A 249 5.60 -23.89 3.10
N HIS A 250 5.34 -24.43 4.30
CA HIS A 250 5.64 -23.73 5.56
C HIS A 250 7.15 -23.64 5.80
N LEU A 251 7.67 -22.43 5.93
CA LEU A 251 9.07 -22.16 6.23
C LEU A 251 9.33 -22.06 7.73
N TRP A 252 8.40 -21.43 8.43
CA TRP A 252 8.46 -21.22 9.88
C TRP A 252 7.06 -20.98 10.42
N ALA A 253 6.79 -21.44 11.64
CA ALA A 253 5.56 -21.15 12.35
C ALA A 253 5.84 -21.12 13.86
N GLN A 254 5.22 -20.20 14.58
CA GLN A 254 5.36 -20.08 16.03
C GLN A 254 4.12 -19.45 16.67
N THR A 255 3.85 -19.88 17.91
CA THR A 255 2.83 -19.30 18.77
C THR A 255 3.50 -18.51 19.90
N PHE A 256 3.00 -17.31 20.14
CA PHE A 256 3.42 -16.45 21.24
C PHE A 256 2.25 -16.20 22.18
N ASP A 257 2.44 -16.53 23.46
CA ASP A 257 1.49 -16.25 24.54
C ASP A 257 2.15 -15.29 25.52
N ARG A 258 1.62 -14.07 25.65
CA ARG A 258 2.19 -13.00 26.48
C ARG A 258 1.11 -12.15 27.13
N GLU A 259 1.50 -11.45 28.19
CA GLU A 259 0.72 -10.36 28.76
C GLU A 259 0.60 -9.20 27.77
N LEU A 260 -0.58 -8.58 27.71
CA LEU A 260 -0.91 -7.44 26.87
C LEU A 260 -0.22 -6.15 27.39
N SER A 261 1.08 -6.04 27.11
CA SER A 261 1.89 -4.85 27.42
C SER A 261 2.68 -4.40 26.19
N PRO A 262 3.04 -3.11 26.06
CA PRO A 262 3.82 -2.63 24.92
C PRO A 262 5.17 -3.36 24.85
N LYS A 263 5.84 -3.54 25.98
CA LYS A 263 7.11 -4.29 26.07
C LYS A 263 6.98 -5.73 25.54
N SER A 264 5.90 -6.43 25.86
CA SER A 264 5.63 -7.78 25.35
C SER A 264 5.38 -7.78 23.85
N LEU A 265 4.58 -6.83 23.34
CA LEU A 265 4.26 -6.71 21.92
C LEU A 265 5.51 -6.48 21.08
N PHE A 266 6.33 -5.50 21.47
CA PHE A 266 7.56 -5.20 20.76
C PHE A 266 8.57 -6.34 20.85
N ALA A 267 8.75 -6.98 22.01
CA ALA A 267 9.64 -8.14 22.13
C ALA A 267 9.21 -9.28 21.19
N MET A 268 7.91 -9.54 21.06
CA MET A 268 7.38 -10.51 20.09
C MET A 268 7.66 -10.09 18.65
N GLN A 269 7.45 -8.82 18.29
CA GLN A 269 7.78 -8.31 16.95
C GLN A 269 9.28 -8.47 16.63
N SER A 270 10.17 -8.16 17.58
CA SER A 270 11.62 -8.36 17.42
C SER A 270 11.99 -9.84 17.24
N GLU A 271 11.30 -10.74 17.94
CA GLU A 271 11.45 -12.20 17.78
C GLU A 271 10.95 -12.66 16.40
N ILE A 272 9.78 -12.21 15.97
CA ILE A 272 9.20 -12.50 14.64
C ILE A 272 10.13 -11.99 13.53
N SER A 273 10.58 -10.74 13.60
CA SER A 273 11.50 -10.14 12.61
C SER A 273 12.80 -10.93 12.47
N ARG A 274 13.41 -11.36 13.59
CA ARG A 274 14.61 -12.21 13.57
C ARG A 274 14.33 -13.61 13.01
N ALA A 275 13.18 -14.19 13.34
CA ALA A 275 12.78 -15.49 12.82
C ALA A 275 12.55 -15.45 11.30
N ILE A 276 11.91 -14.38 10.79
CA ILE A 276 11.73 -14.15 9.36
C ILE A 276 13.09 -14.01 8.67
N ALA A 277 13.97 -13.15 9.17
CA ALA A 277 15.31 -12.97 8.59
C ALA A 277 16.09 -14.30 8.54
N GLY A 278 16.03 -15.10 9.60
CA GLY A 278 16.65 -16.42 9.67
C GLY A 278 16.03 -17.43 8.70
N ALA A 279 14.70 -17.48 8.59
CA ALA A 279 13.97 -18.36 7.68
C ALA A 279 14.24 -18.02 6.20
N MET A 280 14.40 -16.72 5.90
CA MET A 280 14.78 -16.23 4.58
C MET A 280 16.29 -16.40 4.28
N GLN A 281 17.05 -17.04 5.19
CA GLN A 281 18.50 -17.28 5.06
C GLN A 281 19.31 -15.99 4.88
N THR A 282 18.86 -14.92 5.53
CA THR A 282 19.54 -13.62 5.51
C THR A 282 20.32 -13.39 6.79
N THR A 283 21.47 -12.74 6.69
CA THR A 283 22.30 -12.39 7.85
C THR A 283 21.99 -10.96 8.27
N LEU A 284 21.50 -10.79 9.50
CA LEU A 284 21.33 -9.48 10.11
C LEU A 284 22.68 -8.94 10.60
N THR A 285 22.92 -7.66 10.38
CA THR A 285 24.02 -6.92 10.97
C THR A 285 23.79 -6.65 12.46
N GLU A 286 24.85 -6.32 13.20
CA GLU A 286 24.74 -5.90 14.61
C GLU A 286 23.86 -4.65 14.77
N ARG A 287 23.91 -3.75 13.78
CA ARG A 287 23.06 -2.54 13.74
C ARG A 287 21.59 -2.90 13.60
N GLU A 288 21.24 -3.73 12.61
CA GLU A 288 19.85 -4.19 12.41
C GLU A 288 19.32 -4.92 13.65
N THR A 289 20.15 -5.74 14.29
CA THR A 289 19.77 -6.45 15.52
C THR A 289 19.47 -5.48 16.67
N SER A 290 20.26 -4.42 16.81
CA SER A 290 20.07 -3.40 17.84
C SER A 290 18.82 -2.56 17.58
N GLN A 291 18.56 -2.20 16.31
CA GLN A 291 17.36 -1.46 15.91
C GLN A 291 16.08 -2.25 16.13
N LEU A 292 16.07 -3.55 15.82
CA LEU A 292 14.93 -4.43 16.06
C LEU A 292 14.56 -4.52 17.55
N SER A 293 15.48 -4.24 18.46
CA SER A 293 15.27 -4.36 19.91
C SER A 293 14.80 -3.07 20.59
N ALA A 294 14.72 -1.95 19.86
CA ALA A 294 14.33 -0.66 20.40
C ALA A 294 12.80 -0.55 20.55
N LEU A 295 12.34 -0.17 21.74
CA LEU A 295 10.93 0.12 22.01
C LEU A 295 10.59 1.54 21.51
N PRO A 296 9.58 1.71 20.63
CA PRO A 296 9.14 3.04 20.19
C PRO A 296 8.51 3.86 21.32
N THR A 297 7.79 3.21 22.25
CA THR A 297 7.12 3.80 23.41
C THR A 297 6.81 2.71 24.44
N ASP A 298 6.77 3.05 25.73
CA ASP A 298 6.23 2.19 26.80
C ASP A 298 4.81 2.61 27.25
N ASN A 299 4.25 3.67 26.65
CA ASN A 299 2.93 4.20 26.96
C ASN A 299 1.91 3.72 25.93
N MET A 300 1.02 2.81 26.35
CA MET A 300 -0.04 2.29 25.48
C MET A 300 -0.99 3.37 24.96
N ALA A 301 -1.30 4.41 25.74
CA ALA A 301 -2.20 5.45 25.28
C ALA A 301 -1.56 6.31 24.19
N ALA A 302 -0.25 6.58 24.29
CA ALA A 302 0.52 7.26 23.25
C ALA A 302 0.58 6.41 21.97
N TYR A 303 0.84 5.10 22.13
CA TYR A 303 0.82 4.13 21.04
C TYR A 303 -0.52 4.11 20.29
N ARG A 304 -1.65 4.09 21.02
CA ARG A 304 -2.99 4.14 20.42
C ARG A 304 -3.23 5.42 19.62
N ALA A 305 -2.84 6.57 20.16
CA ALA A 305 -2.99 7.85 19.49
C ALA A 305 -2.15 7.90 18.19
N TYR A 306 -0.90 7.45 18.23
CA TYR A 306 -0.04 7.38 17.04
C TYR A 306 -0.62 6.48 15.93
N HIS A 307 -1.05 5.26 16.25
CA HIS A 307 -1.66 4.39 15.23
C HIS A 307 -3.01 4.92 14.74
N GLY A 308 -3.76 5.64 15.57
CA GLY A 308 -4.92 6.42 15.14
C GLY A 308 -4.57 7.43 14.05
N ALA A 309 -3.48 8.18 14.23
CA ALA A 309 -2.96 9.08 13.20
C ALA A 309 -2.52 8.34 11.93
N MET A 310 -1.76 7.24 12.06
CA MET A 310 -1.28 6.47 10.89
C MET A 310 -2.44 5.92 10.06
N LYS A 311 -3.54 5.49 10.69
CA LYS A 311 -4.75 5.05 10.00
C LYS A 311 -5.39 6.15 9.16
N ILE A 312 -5.47 7.37 9.69
CA ILE A 312 -6.01 8.53 9.00
C ILE A 312 -5.12 8.93 7.81
N ARG A 313 -3.80 8.84 7.98
CA ARG A 313 -2.86 9.08 6.88
C ARG A 313 -3.05 8.08 5.76
N ASP A 314 -3.21 6.80 6.08
CA ASP A 314 -3.32 5.75 5.06
C ASP A 314 -4.65 5.81 4.29
N SER A 315 -5.65 6.55 4.81
CA SER A 315 -6.86 6.93 4.07
C SER A 315 -6.75 8.29 3.36
N ASP A 316 -5.52 8.78 3.12
CA ASP A 316 -5.18 10.05 2.44
C ASP A 316 -5.88 11.29 3.05
N SER A 317 -6.12 11.25 4.36
CA SER A 317 -6.87 12.29 5.09
C SER A 317 -5.97 13.07 6.06
N VAL A 318 -4.70 13.27 5.67
CA VAL A 318 -3.66 13.93 6.49
C VAL A 318 -3.96 15.39 6.84
N HIS A 319 -4.90 16.03 6.15
CA HIS A 319 -5.35 17.39 6.43
C HIS A 319 -6.51 17.44 7.44
N SER A 320 -7.02 16.29 7.88
CA SER A 320 -8.07 16.24 8.88
C SER A 320 -7.57 16.76 10.24
N PRO A 321 -8.37 17.53 10.99
CA PRO A 321 -8.03 17.93 12.36
C PRO A 321 -7.70 16.73 13.25
N GLU A 322 -8.37 15.59 13.03
CA GLU A 322 -8.16 14.36 13.78
C GLU A 322 -6.75 13.78 13.60
N TYR A 323 -6.08 14.01 12.47
CA TYR A 323 -4.69 13.58 12.26
C TYR A 323 -3.75 14.34 13.21
N LEU A 324 -3.87 15.67 13.25
CA LEU A 324 -3.09 16.54 14.11
C LEU A 324 -3.37 16.24 15.59
N ASP A 325 -4.65 16.16 15.98
CA ASP A 325 -5.06 15.89 17.36
C ASP A 325 -4.47 14.58 17.89
N ASN A 326 -4.45 13.53 17.06
CA ASN A 326 -3.87 12.25 17.44
C ASN A 326 -2.33 12.32 17.61
N LEU A 327 -1.62 13.04 16.75
CA LEU A 327 -0.17 13.22 16.87
C LEU A 327 0.18 14.06 18.12
N GLU A 328 -0.53 15.17 18.35
CA GLU A 328 -0.36 16.00 19.55
C GLU A 328 -0.63 15.22 20.83
N ARG A 329 -1.69 14.40 20.82
CA ARG A 329 -2.01 13.52 21.95
C ARG A 329 -0.92 12.47 22.17
N ALA A 330 -0.36 11.87 21.12
CA ALA A 330 0.69 10.88 21.24
C ALA A 330 1.93 11.47 21.94
N VAL A 331 2.39 12.64 21.50
CA VAL A 331 3.59 13.29 22.07
C VAL A 331 3.35 13.90 23.46
N ALA A 332 2.10 14.29 23.77
CA ALA A 332 1.74 14.75 25.11
C ALA A 332 1.67 13.60 26.12
N LEU A 333 1.25 12.41 25.68
CA LEU A 333 1.19 11.21 26.53
C LEU A 333 2.58 10.58 26.73
N ASP A 334 3.44 10.65 25.72
CA ASP A 334 4.82 10.18 25.78
C ASP A 334 5.78 11.15 25.06
N PRO A 335 6.44 12.05 25.82
CA PRO A 335 7.42 12.98 25.27
C PRO A 335 8.67 12.33 24.67
N ASP A 336 8.93 11.04 24.95
CA ASP A 336 10.08 10.30 24.41
C ASP A 336 9.72 9.55 23.11
N PHE A 337 8.46 9.64 22.64
CA PHE A 337 7.98 8.93 21.46
C PHE A 337 8.43 9.59 20.14
N VAL A 338 9.71 9.36 19.79
CA VAL A 338 10.40 9.96 18.63
C VAL A 338 9.63 9.85 17.31
N ARG A 339 8.97 8.72 17.04
CA ARG A 339 8.20 8.54 15.79
C ARG A 339 7.03 9.53 15.68
N ALA A 340 6.31 9.77 16.77
CA ALA A 340 5.18 10.70 16.79
C ALA A 340 5.66 12.15 16.57
N TRP A 341 6.78 12.52 17.19
CA TRP A 341 7.43 13.82 16.96
C TRP A 341 7.84 14.02 15.50
N ALA A 342 8.46 13.01 14.88
CA ALA A 342 8.91 13.12 13.49
C ALA A 342 7.75 13.28 12.49
N GLU A 343 6.65 12.56 12.70
CA GLU A 343 5.43 12.73 11.89
C GLU A 343 4.80 14.12 12.08
N LEU A 344 4.76 14.61 13.34
CA LEU A 344 4.26 15.95 13.64
C LEU A 344 5.12 17.04 12.99
N ALA A 345 6.45 16.92 13.04
CA ALA A 345 7.35 17.85 12.36
C ALA A 345 7.12 17.88 10.84
N GLY A 346 6.92 16.70 10.22
CA GLY A 346 6.59 16.60 8.79
C GLY A 346 5.28 17.30 8.43
N LEU A 347 4.22 17.05 9.20
CA LEU A 347 2.90 17.67 9.03
C LEU A 347 2.98 19.20 9.13
N LEU A 348 3.58 19.71 10.20
CA LEU A 348 3.68 21.16 10.43
C LEU A 348 4.59 21.85 9.40
N SER A 349 5.63 21.16 8.91
CA SER A 349 6.46 21.66 7.81
C SER A 349 5.65 21.80 6.51
N PHE A 350 4.81 20.81 6.20
CA PHE A 350 3.89 20.89 5.06
C PHE A 350 2.83 21.99 5.25
N GLU A 351 2.30 22.14 6.46
CA GLU A 351 1.34 23.19 6.79
C GLU A 351 1.94 24.57 6.56
N TYR A 352 3.17 24.82 7.01
CA TYR A 352 3.91 26.05 6.73
C TYR A 352 4.05 26.31 5.22
N PHE A 353 4.38 25.28 4.45
CA PHE A 353 4.48 25.42 2.99
C PHE A 353 3.14 25.85 2.36
N SER A 354 2.03 25.33 2.88
CA SER A 354 0.69 25.65 2.40
C SER A 354 0.19 27.03 2.89
N HIS A 355 0.53 27.39 4.12
CA HIS A 355 0.10 28.60 4.84
C HIS A 355 1.27 29.09 5.71
N PRO A 356 2.14 29.97 5.18
CA PRO A 356 3.32 30.44 5.90
C PRO A 356 2.94 31.19 7.18
N ASP A 357 3.34 30.62 8.31
CA ASP A 357 3.23 31.21 9.64
C ASP A 357 4.58 31.04 10.37
N PRO A 358 5.27 32.13 10.76
CA PRO A 358 6.52 32.04 11.52
C PRO A 358 6.41 31.23 12.82
N ALA A 359 5.24 31.17 13.46
CA ALA A 359 5.04 30.36 14.66
C ALA A 359 5.20 28.86 14.39
N LEU A 360 4.90 28.39 13.17
CA LEU A 360 5.12 27.00 12.78
C LEU A 360 6.61 26.66 12.68
N ILE A 361 7.45 27.62 12.27
CA ILE A 361 8.91 27.42 12.19
C ILE A 361 9.46 27.15 13.60
N GLU A 362 9.18 28.04 14.55
CA GLU A 362 9.63 27.90 15.95
C GLU A 362 9.15 26.58 16.56
N ARG A 363 7.90 26.20 16.27
CA ARG A 363 7.32 24.94 16.72
C ARG A 363 8.06 23.73 16.13
N VAL A 364 8.33 23.71 14.83
CA VAL A 364 9.06 22.60 14.19
C VAL A 364 10.51 22.55 14.68
N GLU A 365 11.18 23.67 14.85
CA GLU A 365 12.55 23.73 15.38
C GLU A 365 12.63 23.14 16.80
N THR A 366 11.67 23.49 17.66
CA THR A 366 11.55 22.89 19.00
C THR A 366 11.38 21.37 18.94
N ILE A 367 10.56 20.87 18.00
CA ILE A 367 10.37 19.43 17.80
C ILE A 367 11.66 18.77 17.31
N LEU A 368 12.38 19.39 16.39
CA LEU A 368 13.67 18.88 15.89
C LEU A 368 14.72 18.80 16.99
N GLU A 369 14.80 19.82 17.87
CA GLU A 369 15.66 19.81 19.05
C GLU A 369 15.30 18.67 20.02
N GLN A 370 14.00 18.45 20.26
CA GLN A 370 13.52 17.34 21.08
C GLN A 370 13.96 15.98 20.49
N ILE A 371 13.69 15.74 19.20
CA ILE A 371 14.09 14.50 18.54
C ILE A 371 15.62 14.33 18.56
N GLN A 372 16.37 15.40 18.31
CA GLN A 372 17.84 15.38 18.31
C GLN A 372 18.40 15.00 19.69
N SER A 373 17.76 15.47 20.78
CA SER A 373 18.16 15.12 22.14
C SER A 373 17.90 13.65 22.49
N LEU A 374 16.83 13.07 21.94
CA LEU A 374 16.39 11.71 22.21
C LEU A 374 17.11 10.68 21.33
N ALA A 375 17.25 10.97 20.03
CA ALA A 375 17.71 10.01 19.03
C ALA A 375 18.39 10.70 17.81
N PRO A 376 19.58 11.29 17.98
CA PRO A 376 20.23 12.14 16.97
C PRO A 376 20.64 11.41 15.68
N GLU A 377 20.84 10.09 15.73
CA GLU A 377 21.20 9.26 14.58
C GLU A 377 20.02 8.41 14.04
N SER A 378 18.80 8.73 14.48
CA SER A 378 17.60 8.00 14.05
C SER A 378 17.19 8.37 12.63
N ALA A 379 16.55 7.42 11.94
CA ALA A 379 15.96 7.69 10.65
C ALA A 379 14.76 8.64 10.76
N GLU A 380 14.11 8.67 11.91
CA GLU A 380 13.04 9.60 12.28
C GLU A 380 13.55 11.05 12.30
N PHE A 381 14.68 11.31 12.98
CA PHE A 381 15.32 12.62 12.97
C PHE A 381 15.68 13.07 11.55
N LEU A 382 16.33 12.19 10.78
CA LEU A 382 16.73 12.51 9.40
C LEU A 382 15.54 12.83 8.50
N VAL A 383 14.42 12.11 8.63
CA VAL A 383 13.19 12.37 7.87
C VAL A 383 12.54 13.69 8.31
N ALA A 384 12.41 13.93 9.61
CA ALA A 384 11.85 15.19 10.13
C ALA A 384 12.66 16.40 9.67
N GLN A 385 14.00 16.30 9.76
CA GLN A 385 14.91 17.33 9.28
C GLN A 385 14.80 17.50 7.76
N ALA A 386 14.68 16.41 6.99
CA ALA A 386 14.50 16.49 5.54
C ALA A 386 13.19 17.21 5.16
N TYR A 387 12.09 16.98 5.88
CA TYR A 387 10.83 17.71 5.67
C TYR A 387 10.96 19.20 5.99
N TYR A 388 11.58 19.56 7.12
CA TYR A 388 11.87 20.95 7.46
C TYR A 388 12.73 21.61 6.39
N THR A 389 13.82 20.97 5.98
CA THR A 389 14.73 21.50 4.97
C THR A 389 14.05 21.60 3.60
N TYR A 390 13.18 20.66 3.23
CA TYR A 390 12.46 20.65 1.96
C TYR A 390 11.35 21.72 1.88
N TYR A 391 10.49 21.81 2.91
CA TYR A 391 9.31 22.68 2.89
C TYR A 391 9.57 24.09 3.43
N ILE A 392 10.32 24.19 4.54
CA ILE A 392 10.58 25.46 5.23
C ILE A 392 11.81 26.14 4.62
N LEU A 393 12.99 25.50 4.66
CA LEU A 393 14.22 26.11 4.14
C LEU A 393 14.27 26.15 2.60
N ARG A 394 13.63 25.16 1.97
CA ARG A 394 13.66 24.91 0.52
C ARG A 394 15.07 24.73 -0.03
N ASP A 395 15.93 24.14 0.78
CA ASP A 395 17.29 23.81 0.40
C ASP A 395 17.36 22.33 -0.02
N TYR A 396 17.20 22.08 -1.32
CA TYR A 396 16.96 20.74 -1.83
C TYR A 396 18.21 19.85 -1.79
N ASP A 397 19.41 20.43 -1.87
CA ASP A 397 20.67 19.67 -1.82
C ASP A 397 20.90 19.04 -0.43
N PRO A 398 20.85 19.79 0.70
CA PRO A 398 20.90 19.20 2.03
C PRO A 398 19.72 18.28 2.32
N ALA A 399 18.51 18.62 1.85
CA ALA A 399 17.34 17.72 1.99
C ALA A 399 17.61 16.36 1.32
N TYR A 400 18.24 16.36 0.14
CA TYR A 400 18.62 15.13 -0.55
C TYR A 400 19.66 14.31 0.21
N GLN A 401 20.64 14.94 0.84
CA GLN A 401 21.63 14.24 1.67
C GLN A 401 20.97 13.61 2.91
N LEU A 402 20.07 14.34 3.57
CA LEU A 402 19.34 13.85 4.75
C LEU A 402 18.44 12.66 4.38
N ILE A 403 17.64 12.79 3.32
CA ILE A 403 16.72 11.72 2.93
C ILE A 403 17.45 10.49 2.37
N SER A 404 18.60 10.68 1.73
CA SER A 404 19.44 9.57 1.25
C SER A 404 20.05 8.79 2.42
N GLN A 405 20.46 9.49 3.48
CA GLN A 405 20.89 8.83 4.72
C GLN A 405 19.72 8.09 5.39
N ALA A 406 18.55 8.72 5.47
CA ALA A 406 17.35 8.06 6.00
C ALA A 406 16.99 6.80 5.20
N HIS A 407 17.11 6.83 3.87
CA HIS A 407 16.86 5.68 3.00
C HIS A 407 17.87 4.55 3.25
N ALA A 408 19.13 4.87 3.49
CA ALA A 408 20.13 3.87 3.87
C ALA A 408 19.79 3.17 5.20
N LEU A 409 19.11 3.87 6.12
CA LEU A 409 18.62 3.32 7.39
C LEU A 409 17.27 2.61 7.28
N ARG A 410 16.44 3.00 6.32
CA ARG A 410 15.09 2.47 6.06
C ARG A 410 14.92 2.16 4.57
N PRO A 411 15.60 1.13 4.03
CA PRO A 411 15.61 0.82 2.60
C PRO A 411 14.23 0.38 2.07
N GLY A 412 13.39 -0.19 2.93
CA GLY A 412 12.05 -0.66 2.59
C GLY A 412 10.92 0.34 2.86
N ASP A 413 11.22 1.54 3.39
CA ASP A 413 10.18 2.53 3.71
C ASP A 413 9.83 3.36 2.46
N VAL A 414 8.69 3.05 1.84
CA VAL A 414 8.19 3.73 0.64
C VAL A 414 7.99 5.24 0.84
N ARG A 415 7.74 5.70 2.07
CA ARG A 415 7.56 7.14 2.37
C ARG A 415 8.87 7.91 2.26
N VAL A 416 9.98 7.27 2.60
CA VAL A 416 11.31 7.84 2.41
C VAL A 416 11.61 8.00 0.92
N LEU A 417 11.23 7.00 0.11
CA LEU A 417 11.34 7.08 -1.35
C LEU A 417 10.43 8.14 -1.97
N GLU A 418 9.24 8.34 -1.39
CA GLU A 418 8.32 9.39 -1.82
C GLU A 418 8.96 10.77 -1.73
N LEU A 419 9.38 11.15 -0.51
CA LEU A 419 10.02 12.44 -0.25
C LEU A 419 11.30 12.58 -1.06
N LYS A 420 12.10 11.51 -1.19
CA LYS A 420 13.29 11.50 -2.05
C LYS A 420 12.95 11.81 -3.50
N SER A 421 11.89 11.21 -4.05
CA SER A 421 11.44 11.46 -5.43
C SER A 421 11.00 12.91 -5.65
N TRP A 422 10.40 13.53 -4.63
CA TRP A 422 10.00 14.94 -4.69
C TRP A 422 11.22 15.88 -4.69
N ILE A 423 12.22 15.57 -3.86
CA ILE A 423 13.48 16.32 -3.80
C ILE A 423 14.27 16.17 -5.11
N GLU A 424 14.41 14.94 -5.63
CA GLU A 424 15.08 14.67 -6.91
C GLU A 424 14.47 15.49 -8.06
N ARG A 425 13.14 15.59 -8.09
CA ARG A 425 12.43 16.43 -9.07
C ARG A 425 12.80 17.92 -8.95
N ARG A 426 12.96 18.44 -7.72
CA ARG A 426 13.36 19.85 -7.49
C ARG A 426 14.82 20.11 -7.88
N LEU A 427 15.68 19.11 -7.70
CA LEU A 427 17.09 19.13 -8.11
C LEU A 427 17.31 18.92 -9.61
N GLY A 428 16.28 18.49 -10.34
CA GLY A 428 16.39 18.14 -11.75
C GLY A 428 16.96 16.74 -12.01
N ASP A 429 17.10 15.90 -10.99
CA ASP A 429 17.53 14.50 -11.14
C ASP A 429 16.36 13.60 -11.55
N TYR A 430 16.01 13.67 -12.83
CA TYR A 430 14.86 12.95 -13.39
C TYR A 430 15.05 11.44 -13.42
N GLU A 431 16.28 10.99 -13.71
CA GLU A 431 16.60 9.56 -13.68
C GLU A 431 16.59 9.01 -12.26
N GLY A 432 17.10 9.77 -11.28
CA GLY A 432 16.99 9.46 -9.85
C GLY A 432 15.53 9.31 -9.43
N LYS A 433 14.69 10.30 -9.77
CA LYS A 433 13.24 10.25 -9.49
C LYS A 433 12.58 8.99 -10.07
N ILE A 434 12.79 8.70 -11.36
CA ILE A 434 12.20 7.52 -12.02
C ILE A 434 12.64 6.23 -11.32
N LYS A 435 13.91 6.12 -10.92
CA LYS A 435 14.42 4.97 -10.17
C LYS A 435 13.75 4.84 -8.79
N SER A 436 13.65 5.94 -8.04
CA SER A 436 13.02 5.95 -6.72
C SER A 436 11.53 5.55 -6.81
N VAL A 437 10.79 6.08 -7.80
CA VAL A 437 9.37 5.74 -8.01
C VAL A 437 9.20 4.28 -8.46
N ARG A 438 10.06 3.76 -9.34
CA ARG A 438 10.03 2.34 -9.73
C ARG A 438 10.29 1.41 -8.55
N LEU A 439 11.21 1.79 -7.66
CA LEU A 439 11.48 1.04 -6.43
C LEU A 439 10.28 1.09 -5.48
N ALA A 440 9.67 2.26 -5.28
CA ALA A 440 8.46 2.40 -4.48
C ALA A 440 7.31 1.55 -5.02
N ARG A 441 7.06 1.57 -6.34
CA ARG A 441 6.07 0.70 -6.99
C ARG A 441 6.36 -0.79 -6.78
N ALA A 442 7.62 -1.21 -6.85
CA ALA A 442 7.98 -2.60 -6.62
C ALA A 442 7.72 -3.06 -5.17
N MET A 443 7.72 -2.13 -4.22
CA MET A 443 7.39 -2.39 -2.81
C MET A 443 5.90 -2.18 -2.52
N ASP A 444 5.19 -1.43 -3.34
CA ASP A 444 3.76 -1.15 -3.17
C ASP A 444 2.98 -1.32 -4.49
N PRO A 445 2.92 -2.56 -5.02
CA PRO A 445 2.49 -2.83 -6.39
C PRO A 445 1.01 -2.57 -6.67
N LEU A 446 0.14 -2.57 -5.64
CA LEU A 446 -1.30 -2.35 -5.80
C LEU A 446 -1.73 -0.92 -5.48
N ASN A 447 -0.80 -0.04 -5.08
CA ASN A 447 -1.12 1.35 -4.86
C ASN A 447 -1.06 2.13 -6.20
N PRO A 448 -2.20 2.63 -6.70
CA PRO A 448 -2.26 3.32 -7.99
C PRO A 448 -1.45 4.62 -8.01
N LEU A 449 -1.16 5.22 -6.85
CA LEU A 449 -0.34 6.44 -6.74
C LEU A 449 1.01 6.29 -7.44
N TRP A 450 1.71 5.17 -7.23
CA TRP A 450 3.04 4.97 -7.79
C TRP A 450 3.01 4.79 -9.30
N GLN A 451 1.98 4.12 -9.80
CA GLN A 451 1.78 3.94 -11.23
C GLN A 451 1.47 5.28 -11.90
N ARG A 452 0.53 6.07 -11.35
CA ARG A 452 0.21 7.42 -11.84
C ARG A 452 1.44 8.32 -11.80
N THR A 453 2.17 8.34 -10.69
CA THR A 453 3.37 9.16 -10.51
C THR A 453 4.46 8.81 -11.52
N LEU A 454 4.67 7.51 -11.78
CA LEU A 454 5.64 7.07 -12.78
C LEU A 454 5.24 7.52 -14.18
N VAL A 455 3.99 7.26 -14.59
CA VAL A 455 3.48 7.58 -15.92
C VAL A 455 3.54 9.09 -16.17
N TRP A 456 3.07 9.91 -15.23
CA TRP A 456 3.17 11.37 -15.35
C TRP A 456 4.61 11.84 -15.41
N SER A 457 5.51 11.26 -14.62
CA SER A 457 6.94 11.58 -14.70
C SER A 457 7.51 11.28 -16.09
N LEU A 458 7.22 10.10 -16.63
CA LEU A 458 7.70 9.71 -17.96
C LEU A 458 7.17 10.65 -19.04
N VAL A 459 5.90 11.07 -18.96
CA VAL A 459 5.32 12.07 -19.88
C VAL A 459 6.00 13.43 -19.74
N THR A 460 6.19 13.93 -18.52
CA THR A 460 6.87 15.20 -18.26
C THR A 460 8.31 15.21 -18.77
N TYR A 461 8.97 14.05 -18.79
CA TYR A 461 10.32 13.87 -19.35
C TYR A 461 10.33 13.38 -20.80
N HIS A 462 9.19 13.47 -21.50
CA HIS A 462 8.99 13.11 -22.90
C HIS A 462 9.34 11.66 -23.28
N ARG A 463 9.33 10.74 -22.30
CA ARG A 463 9.53 9.29 -22.47
C ARG A 463 8.19 8.59 -22.78
N TYR A 464 7.52 9.02 -23.85
CA TYR A 464 6.14 8.62 -24.17
C TYR A 464 5.97 7.11 -24.40
N ASP A 465 6.92 6.46 -25.08
CA ASP A 465 6.85 5.02 -25.37
C ASP A 465 7.05 4.16 -24.11
N GLU A 466 7.73 4.69 -23.09
CA GLU A 466 7.78 4.06 -21.76
C GLU A 466 6.49 4.29 -21.00
N ALA A 467 5.96 5.51 -21.00
CA ALA A 467 4.67 5.82 -20.37
C ALA A 467 3.56 4.90 -20.90
N ASP A 468 3.47 4.73 -22.22
CA ASP A 468 2.46 3.89 -22.87
C ASP A 468 2.57 2.41 -22.44
N ARG A 469 3.80 1.87 -22.39
CA ARG A 469 4.06 0.52 -21.89
C ARG A 469 3.73 0.34 -20.43
N GLU A 470 4.01 1.35 -19.60
CA GLU A 470 3.67 1.29 -18.18
C GLU A 470 2.15 1.32 -17.98
N ILE A 471 1.40 2.05 -18.80
CA ILE A 471 -0.07 2.02 -18.79
C ILE A 471 -0.60 0.66 -19.23
N ASP A 472 -0.07 0.06 -20.29
CA ASP A 472 -0.53 -1.25 -20.79
C ASP A 472 -0.27 -2.39 -19.79
N ASN A 473 0.72 -2.23 -18.90
CA ASN A 473 1.03 -3.19 -17.84
C ASN A 473 0.37 -2.85 -16.50
N ALA A 474 -0.43 -1.79 -16.42
CA ALA A 474 -1.08 -1.40 -15.17
C ALA A 474 -2.10 -2.45 -14.73
N ALA A 475 -2.01 -2.89 -13.47
CA ALA A 475 -2.95 -3.84 -12.89
C ALA A 475 -4.31 -3.21 -12.54
N VAL A 476 -4.40 -1.88 -12.51
CA VAL A 476 -5.55 -1.12 -12.04
C VAL A 476 -6.11 -0.29 -13.19
N HIS A 477 -7.43 -0.34 -13.34
CA HIS A 477 -8.18 0.56 -14.22
C HIS A 477 -8.35 1.92 -13.54
N ASP A 478 -7.80 2.97 -14.14
CA ASP A 478 -7.62 4.26 -13.48
C ASP A 478 -7.88 5.44 -14.42
N TYR A 479 -8.62 6.44 -13.94
CA TYR A 479 -8.98 7.63 -14.73
C TYR A 479 -7.73 8.40 -15.21
N SER A 480 -6.74 8.60 -14.34
CA SER A 480 -5.52 9.34 -14.68
C SER A 480 -4.70 8.64 -15.75
N LEU A 481 -4.56 7.31 -15.66
CA LEU A 481 -3.92 6.52 -16.70
C LEU A 481 -4.70 6.55 -18.02
N GLY A 482 -6.04 6.52 -17.94
CA GLY A 482 -6.93 6.64 -19.09
C GLY A 482 -6.78 7.96 -19.85
N ILE A 483 -6.59 9.09 -19.13
CA ILE A 483 -6.30 10.40 -19.70
C ILE A 483 -5.00 10.37 -20.49
N VAL A 484 -3.93 9.89 -19.86
CA VAL A 484 -2.60 9.84 -20.49
C VAL A 484 -2.64 8.95 -21.73
N LYS A 485 -3.26 7.76 -21.66
CA LYS A 485 -3.37 6.83 -22.79
C LYS A 485 -4.01 7.50 -24.02
N ARG A 486 -5.16 8.13 -23.83
CA ARG A 486 -5.91 8.80 -24.91
C ARG A 486 -5.16 10.02 -25.45
N THR A 487 -4.48 10.75 -24.57
CA THR A 487 -3.62 11.89 -24.98
C THR A 487 -2.43 11.41 -25.83
N LEU A 488 -1.77 10.32 -25.45
CA LEU A 488 -0.66 9.74 -26.22
C LEU A 488 -1.11 9.16 -27.57
N GLN A 489 -2.34 8.63 -27.66
CA GLN A 489 -2.90 8.14 -28.93
C GLN A 489 -3.05 9.23 -29.99
N VAL A 490 -3.15 10.51 -29.60
CA VAL A 490 -3.16 11.65 -30.53
C VAL A 490 -1.93 11.67 -31.43
N ARG A 491 -0.77 11.19 -30.94
CA ARG A 491 0.46 11.06 -31.74
C ARG A 491 0.26 10.18 -32.98
N GLN A 492 -0.63 9.19 -32.91
CA GLN A 492 -0.87 8.23 -33.99
C GLN A 492 -1.84 8.76 -35.05
N HIS A 493 -2.94 9.39 -34.61
CA HIS A 493 -4.01 9.77 -35.52
C HIS A 493 -4.08 11.28 -35.84
N ARG A 494 -3.40 12.14 -35.06
CA ARG A 494 -3.41 13.61 -35.18
C ARG A 494 -4.80 14.21 -35.41
N ASN A 495 -5.79 13.67 -34.70
CA ASN A 495 -7.21 14.01 -34.87
C ASN A 495 -7.80 14.44 -33.51
N PHE A 496 -8.04 15.73 -33.35
CA PHE A 496 -8.52 16.30 -32.10
C PHE A 496 -10.03 16.05 -31.87
N ASP A 497 -10.86 15.93 -32.91
CA ASP A 497 -12.27 15.54 -32.76
C ASP A 497 -12.41 14.13 -32.17
N ARG A 498 -11.55 13.21 -32.64
CA ARG A 498 -11.46 11.88 -32.05
C ARG A 498 -11.01 11.95 -30.59
N TRP A 499 -9.98 12.76 -30.30
CA TRP A 499 -9.52 12.92 -28.91
C TRP A 499 -10.63 13.44 -27.99
N ALA A 500 -11.39 14.45 -28.41
CA ALA A 500 -12.52 14.97 -27.66
C ALA A 500 -13.60 13.89 -27.44
N THR A 501 -13.87 13.06 -28.45
CA THR A 501 -14.81 11.93 -28.32
C THR A 501 -14.31 10.89 -27.32
N ASP A 502 -13.03 10.50 -27.40
CA ASP A 502 -12.42 9.51 -26.52
C ASP A 502 -12.35 10.01 -25.06
N MET A 503 -12.14 11.31 -24.86
CA MET A 503 -12.15 11.96 -23.54
C MET A 503 -13.57 12.10 -22.97
N ALA A 504 -14.58 12.36 -23.81
CA ALA A 504 -15.97 12.40 -23.38
C ALA A 504 -16.43 11.02 -22.90
N ALA A 505 -16.07 9.96 -23.64
CA ALA A 505 -16.32 8.58 -23.24
C ALA A 505 -15.61 8.22 -21.92
N LEU A 506 -14.37 8.69 -21.71
CA LEU A 506 -13.67 8.49 -20.43
C LEU A 506 -14.35 9.22 -19.28
N GLN A 507 -14.86 10.43 -19.51
CA GLN A 507 -15.58 11.18 -18.50
C GLN A 507 -16.92 10.51 -18.13
N GLU A 508 -17.64 9.96 -19.10
CA GLU A 508 -18.84 9.16 -18.86
C GLU A 508 -18.51 7.86 -18.09
N GLU A 509 -17.40 7.21 -18.41
CA GLU A 509 -16.95 5.98 -17.75
C GLU A 509 -16.67 6.14 -16.25
N PHE A 510 -16.17 7.32 -15.81
CA PHE A 510 -15.79 7.57 -14.42
C PHE A 510 -16.72 8.54 -13.67
N GLU A 511 -17.73 9.08 -14.35
CA GLU A 511 -18.80 9.95 -13.82
C GLU A 511 -18.30 11.02 -12.82
N GLU A 512 -18.71 10.92 -11.55
CA GLU A 512 -18.42 11.89 -10.49
C GLU A 512 -16.92 11.99 -10.13
N ASN A 513 -16.13 10.96 -10.46
CA ASN A 513 -14.68 10.94 -10.20
C ASN A 513 -13.86 11.55 -11.34
N ALA A 514 -14.49 11.92 -12.46
CA ALA A 514 -13.80 12.47 -13.61
C ALA A 514 -13.55 13.97 -13.44
N ASN A 515 -12.33 14.40 -13.80
CA ASN A 515 -12.00 15.83 -13.87
C ASN A 515 -12.41 16.39 -15.25
N PRO A 516 -13.41 17.28 -15.33
CA PRO A 516 -13.93 17.76 -16.61
C PRO A 516 -12.93 18.62 -17.40
N LEU A 517 -11.84 19.11 -16.79
CA LEU A 517 -10.88 19.98 -17.46
C LEU A 517 -10.07 19.26 -18.55
N TYR A 518 -9.85 17.95 -18.41
CA TYR A 518 -9.18 17.19 -19.47
C TYR A 518 -10.06 17.02 -20.73
N LEU A 519 -11.39 16.92 -20.55
CA LEU A 519 -12.31 16.99 -21.69
C LEU A 519 -12.32 18.40 -22.28
N TRP A 520 -12.29 19.44 -21.44
CA TRP A 520 -12.19 20.82 -21.91
C TRP A 520 -10.96 21.04 -22.80
N ASP A 521 -9.77 20.55 -22.41
CA ASP A 521 -8.54 20.65 -23.20
C ASP A 521 -8.72 20.01 -24.60
N ALA A 522 -9.34 18.83 -24.64
CA ALA A 522 -9.60 18.12 -25.90
C ALA A 522 -10.64 18.84 -26.78
N LEU A 523 -11.70 19.41 -26.18
CA LEU A 523 -12.69 20.22 -26.90
C LEU A 523 -12.07 21.49 -27.48
N VAL A 524 -11.19 22.17 -26.72
CA VAL A 524 -10.44 23.33 -27.22
C VAL A 524 -9.54 22.92 -28.37
N ALA A 525 -8.79 21.83 -28.24
CA ALA A 525 -7.94 21.32 -29.32
C ALA A 525 -8.75 21.00 -30.60
N ALA A 526 -9.96 20.46 -30.43
CA ALA A 526 -10.91 20.17 -31.51
C ALA A 526 -11.65 21.42 -32.04
N ARG A 527 -11.35 22.61 -31.51
CA ARG A 527 -12.04 23.88 -31.83
C ARG A 527 -13.55 23.86 -31.55
N GLN A 528 -14.01 23.00 -30.63
CA GLN A 528 -15.41 22.88 -30.21
C GLN A 528 -15.72 23.84 -29.05
N PHE A 529 -15.48 25.14 -29.26
CA PHE A 529 -15.49 26.15 -28.19
C PHE A 529 -16.85 26.34 -27.50
N ALA A 530 -17.96 26.14 -28.22
CA ALA A 530 -19.30 26.21 -27.63
C ALA A 530 -19.55 25.06 -26.63
N ALA A 531 -19.04 23.85 -26.92
CA ALA A 531 -19.11 22.73 -25.99
C ALA A 531 -18.18 22.95 -24.80
N ALA A 532 -16.97 23.47 -25.03
CA ALA A 532 -16.04 23.85 -23.96
C ALA A 532 -16.66 24.90 -23.01
N GLU A 533 -17.36 25.91 -23.55
CA GLU A 533 -18.10 26.89 -22.74
C GLU A 533 -19.23 26.24 -21.93
N ALA A 534 -20.03 25.37 -22.55
CA ALA A 534 -21.11 24.68 -21.86
C ALA A 534 -20.59 23.86 -20.68
N LEU A 535 -19.46 23.17 -20.87
CA LEU A 535 -18.79 22.39 -19.83
C LEU A 535 -18.34 23.27 -18.66
N VAL A 536 -17.63 24.37 -18.92
CA VAL A 536 -17.20 25.33 -17.87
C VAL A 536 -18.40 25.91 -17.12
N ARG A 537 -19.51 26.21 -17.80
CA ARG A 537 -20.73 26.70 -17.16
C ARG A 537 -21.38 25.66 -16.25
N SER A 538 -21.31 24.37 -16.60
CA SER A 538 -21.86 23.29 -15.79
C SER A 538 -21.03 22.94 -14.54
N MET A 539 -19.76 23.37 -14.49
CA MET A 539 -18.93 23.14 -13.31
C MET A 539 -19.54 23.87 -12.09
N PRO A 540 -19.55 23.25 -10.90
CA PRO A 540 -20.00 23.91 -9.67
C PRO A 540 -19.13 25.14 -9.37
N ALA A 541 -19.69 26.12 -8.65
CA ALA A 541 -18.95 27.34 -8.28
C ALA A 541 -18.02 27.14 -7.07
N ASP A 542 -18.17 26.02 -6.39
CA ASP A 542 -17.71 25.72 -5.04
C ASP A 542 -16.95 24.38 -4.95
N GLN A 543 -16.57 23.76 -6.06
CA GLN A 543 -15.61 22.65 -5.98
C GLN A 543 -14.24 23.19 -5.55
N GLU A 544 -13.78 22.69 -4.41
CA GLU A 544 -12.37 22.67 -4.04
C GLU A 544 -11.53 22.17 -5.22
N ARG A 545 -10.35 22.80 -5.43
CA ARG A 545 -9.27 22.43 -6.38
C ARG A 545 -9.54 21.17 -7.23
N ILE A 546 -10.17 21.32 -8.40
CA ILE A 546 -10.55 20.19 -9.28
C ILE A 546 -9.31 19.41 -9.76
N THR A 547 -8.20 20.11 -10.00
CA THR A 547 -6.90 19.52 -10.42
C THR A 547 -5.84 19.46 -9.33
N GLY A 548 -6.07 20.10 -8.18
CA GLY A 548 -5.00 20.38 -7.20
C GLY A 548 -4.04 21.51 -7.62
N THR A 549 -4.14 22.06 -8.83
CA THR A 549 -3.25 23.10 -9.38
C THR A 549 -4.02 24.37 -9.70
N THR A 550 -4.04 25.32 -8.77
CA THR A 550 -4.51 26.69 -9.09
C THR A 550 -3.38 27.47 -9.79
N LEU A 551 -3.75 28.42 -10.65
CA LEU A 551 -2.80 29.43 -11.13
C LEU A 551 -2.84 30.61 -10.15
N GLY A 552 -2.13 30.46 -9.03
CA GLY A 552 -2.17 31.43 -7.94
C GLY A 552 -3.55 31.42 -7.26
N ASP A 553 -4.21 32.57 -7.22
CA ASP A 553 -5.55 32.73 -6.63
C ASP A 553 -6.70 32.53 -7.62
N LEU A 554 -6.41 32.23 -8.90
CA LEU A 554 -7.43 31.83 -9.86
C LEU A 554 -7.85 30.39 -9.59
N ASP A 555 -9.13 30.19 -9.28
CA ASP A 555 -9.71 28.85 -9.31
C ASP A 555 -9.79 28.31 -10.74
N ASP A 556 -9.92 26.98 -10.84
CA ASP A 556 -9.94 26.27 -12.11
C ASP A 556 -11.08 26.77 -13.01
N LYS A 557 -12.26 27.03 -12.47
CA LYS A 557 -13.43 27.45 -13.25
C LYS A 557 -13.24 28.83 -13.87
N ASP A 558 -12.76 29.80 -13.09
CA ASP A 558 -12.52 31.17 -13.55
C ASP A 558 -11.41 31.23 -14.58
N LEU A 559 -10.32 30.47 -14.39
CA LEU A 559 -9.24 30.36 -15.37
C LEU A 559 -9.79 29.84 -16.71
N HIS A 560 -10.50 28.72 -16.69
CA HIS A 560 -11.02 28.10 -17.91
C HIS A 560 -12.13 28.93 -18.56
N ARG A 561 -12.90 29.70 -17.79
CA ARG A 561 -13.84 30.69 -18.31
C ARG A 561 -13.11 31.80 -19.08
N ILE A 562 -12.08 32.42 -18.50
CA ILE A 562 -11.28 33.48 -19.14
C ILE A 562 -10.68 32.97 -20.46
N LEU A 563 -10.08 31.78 -20.44
CA LEU A 563 -9.49 31.17 -21.63
C LEU A 563 -10.53 30.87 -22.72
N THR A 564 -11.71 30.37 -22.33
CA THR A 564 -12.82 30.09 -23.26
C THR A 564 -13.40 31.38 -23.85
N ASP A 565 -13.58 32.42 -23.03
CA ASP A 565 -14.08 33.72 -23.48
C ASP A 565 -13.09 34.42 -24.42
N TRP A 566 -11.78 34.22 -24.21
CA TRP A 566 -10.75 34.66 -25.16
C TRP A 566 -10.87 33.94 -26.51
N LEU A 567 -11.01 32.61 -26.51
CA LEU A 567 -11.20 31.82 -27.74
C LEU A 567 -12.47 32.22 -28.51
N LEU A 568 -13.55 32.56 -27.78
CA LEU A 568 -14.82 33.03 -28.33
C LEU A 568 -14.85 34.53 -28.66
N GLN A 569 -13.74 35.25 -28.42
CA GLN A 569 -13.62 36.69 -28.66
C GLN A 569 -14.67 37.54 -27.92
N LYS A 570 -15.03 37.17 -26.68
CA LYS A 570 -16.00 37.89 -25.85
C LYS A 570 -15.36 39.04 -25.08
N THR A 571 -14.98 40.08 -25.80
CA THR A 571 -14.20 41.22 -25.29
C THR A 571 -14.83 41.92 -24.08
N ASP A 572 -16.16 41.96 -23.97
CA ASP A 572 -16.84 42.58 -22.84
C ASP A 572 -16.69 41.78 -21.54
N SER A 573 -16.73 40.45 -21.61
CA SER A 573 -16.53 39.58 -20.44
C SER A 573 -15.07 39.60 -19.94
N LEU A 574 -14.11 39.80 -20.86
CA LEU A 574 -12.69 39.86 -20.54
C LEU A 574 -12.27 41.19 -19.86
N ARG A 575 -13.10 42.24 -19.97
CA ARG A 575 -12.89 43.51 -19.25
C ARG A 575 -13.30 43.42 -17.76
N GLU A 576 -14.22 42.53 -17.43
CA GLU A 576 -14.64 42.25 -16.06
C GLU A 576 -13.66 41.26 -15.40
N VAL A 577 -12.52 41.78 -14.93
CA VAL A 577 -11.58 40.99 -14.13
C VAL A 577 -12.17 40.81 -12.73
N PRO A 578 -12.36 39.58 -12.21
CA PRO A 578 -12.84 39.34 -10.85
C PRO A 578 -12.10 40.21 -9.83
N PRO A 579 -12.80 40.90 -8.89
CA PRO A 579 -12.17 41.77 -7.89
C PRO A 579 -11.06 41.09 -7.07
N ARG A 580 -11.16 39.76 -6.88
CA ARG A 580 -10.15 38.94 -6.19
C ARG A 580 -8.78 38.94 -6.89
N LEU A 581 -8.72 39.27 -8.18
CA LEU A 581 -7.49 39.32 -8.99
C LEU A 581 -6.90 40.72 -9.13
N GLN A 582 -7.50 41.72 -8.48
CA GLN A 582 -7.11 43.13 -8.64
C GLN A 582 -6.11 43.63 -7.59
N ASN A 583 -5.87 42.90 -6.47
CA ASN A 583 -4.98 43.35 -5.40
C ASN A 583 -4.35 42.17 -4.64
N ASN A 584 -3.02 41.97 -4.72
CA ASN A 584 -2.32 40.97 -3.90
C ASN A 584 -0.85 41.24 -3.53
N ALA A 585 -0.29 42.43 -3.83
CA ALA A 585 1.13 42.71 -3.59
C ALA A 585 1.59 42.47 -2.12
N GLN A 586 0.70 42.62 -1.13
CA GLN A 586 0.99 42.31 0.28
C GLN A 586 0.94 40.82 0.63
N ARG A 587 0.12 40.01 -0.07
CA ARG A 587 0.07 38.55 0.11
C ARG A 587 1.23 37.87 -0.60
N ASP A 588 1.57 38.31 -1.81
CA ASP A 588 2.70 37.79 -2.58
C ASP A 588 4.03 37.95 -1.82
N LEU A 589 4.17 38.99 -0.99
CA LEU A 589 5.32 39.20 -0.10
C LEU A 589 5.49 38.07 0.94
N ALA A 590 4.40 37.47 1.42
CA ALA A 590 4.45 36.32 2.35
C ALA A 590 4.84 35.01 1.66
N PHE A 591 4.77 34.97 0.33
CA PHE A 591 5.03 33.79 -0.50
C PHE A 591 6.30 33.93 -1.36
N VAL A 592 7.12 34.97 -1.14
CA VAL A 592 8.37 35.20 -1.90
C VAL A 592 9.23 33.94 -1.90
N GLY A 593 9.68 33.53 -3.09
CA GLY A 593 10.43 32.29 -3.30
C GLY A 593 9.59 31.00 -3.34
N THR A 594 8.25 31.08 -3.38
CA THR A 594 7.35 29.94 -3.69
C THR A 594 6.83 30.03 -5.12
N GLY A 595 6.32 28.90 -5.64
CA GLY A 595 5.48 28.87 -6.85
C GLY A 595 4.31 29.86 -6.81
N ARG A 596 3.61 30.03 -5.66
CA ARG A 596 2.45 30.93 -5.53
C ARG A 596 2.79 32.39 -5.82
N ALA A 597 3.93 32.89 -5.35
CA ALA A 597 4.35 34.27 -5.65
C ALA A 597 4.65 34.47 -7.14
N THR A 598 5.11 33.44 -7.83
CA THR A 598 5.36 33.50 -9.27
C THR A 598 4.08 33.32 -10.10
N ASP A 599 3.07 32.64 -9.57
CA ASP A 599 1.79 32.49 -10.26
C ASP A 599 1.07 33.82 -10.45
N SER A 600 1.19 34.77 -9.52
CA SER A 600 0.62 36.12 -9.70
C SER A 600 1.23 36.86 -10.91
N ILE A 601 2.51 36.58 -11.21
CA ILE A 601 3.19 37.09 -12.41
C ILE A 601 2.62 36.44 -13.67
N LEU A 602 2.36 35.11 -13.65
CA LEU A 602 1.71 34.41 -14.76
C LEU A 602 0.29 34.92 -15.00
N VAL A 603 -0.52 35.12 -13.95
CA VAL A 603 -1.86 35.72 -14.06
C VAL A 603 -1.78 37.12 -14.66
N SER A 604 -0.81 37.92 -14.24
CA SER A 604 -0.61 39.25 -14.80
C SER A 604 -0.16 39.21 -16.27
N ALA A 605 0.63 38.20 -16.67
CA ALA A 605 0.99 37.95 -18.07
C ALA A 605 -0.22 37.54 -18.91
N LEU A 606 -1.07 36.63 -18.40
CA LEU A 606 -2.33 36.25 -19.05
C LEU A 606 -3.21 37.48 -19.31
N ARG A 607 -3.34 38.38 -18.33
CA ARG A 607 -4.10 39.63 -18.49
C ARG A 607 -3.54 40.53 -19.60
N ALA A 608 -2.23 40.69 -19.65
CA ALA A 608 -1.58 41.46 -20.72
C ALA A 608 -1.81 40.82 -22.09
N ALA A 609 -1.71 39.49 -22.19
CA ALA A 609 -1.96 38.74 -23.42
C ALA A 609 -3.41 38.90 -23.91
N VAL A 610 -4.38 38.76 -23.01
CA VAL A 610 -5.81 38.97 -23.29
C VAL A 610 -6.10 40.41 -23.74
N ALA A 611 -5.38 41.40 -23.21
CA ALA A 611 -5.46 42.79 -23.62
C ALA A 611 -4.74 43.09 -24.96
N GLY A 612 -4.01 42.11 -25.51
CA GLY A 612 -3.23 42.27 -26.74
C GLY A 612 -1.90 43.02 -26.56
N ASP A 613 -1.38 43.12 -25.34
CA ASP A 613 -0.07 43.75 -25.06
C ASP A 613 1.06 42.70 -25.10
N THR A 614 1.61 42.49 -26.30
CA THR A 614 2.72 41.57 -26.56
C THR A 614 3.95 41.89 -25.72
N ARG A 615 4.32 43.17 -25.62
CA ARG A 615 5.56 43.61 -24.97
C ARG A 615 5.48 43.42 -23.45
N GLU A 616 4.36 43.82 -22.85
CA GLU A 616 4.13 43.62 -21.43
C GLU A 616 4.06 42.12 -21.09
N THR A 617 3.42 41.33 -21.93
CA THR A 617 3.36 39.86 -21.77
C THR A 617 4.75 39.24 -21.74
N GLU A 618 5.59 39.51 -22.74
CA GLU A 618 6.97 38.98 -22.78
C GLU A 618 7.78 39.43 -21.57
N GLN A 619 7.66 40.70 -21.16
CA GLN A 619 8.40 41.22 -20.00
C GLN A 619 8.02 40.47 -18.72
N LYS A 620 6.73 40.23 -18.49
CA LYS A 620 6.24 39.49 -17.32
C LYS A 620 6.66 38.03 -17.36
N LEU A 621 6.59 37.36 -18.51
CA LEU A 621 6.99 35.95 -18.61
C LEU A 621 8.51 35.77 -18.47
N ARG A 622 9.33 36.69 -18.99
CA ARG A 622 10.78 36.69 -18.72
C ARG A 622 11.09 36.92 -17.24
N ARG A 623 10.31 37.78 -16.57
CA ARG A 623 10.42 37.97 -15.11
C ARG A 623 10.04 36.69 -14.36
N TRP A 624 8.89 36.11 -14.69
CA TRP A 624 8.41 34.86 -14.11
C TRP A 624 9.46 33.74 -14.23
N ARG A 625 9.97 33.47 -15.44
CA ARG A 625 10.99 32.43 -15.69
C ARG A 625 12.25 32.63 -14.85
N ARG A 626 12.69 33.88 -14.64
CA ARG A 626 13.85 34.19 -13.78
C ARG A 626 13.56 33.96 -12.30
N GLU A 627 12.37 34.33 -11.82
CA GLU A 627 12.02 34.19 -10.41
C GLU A 627 11.75 32.74 -9.99
N ILE A 628 11.26 31.91 -10.92
CA ILE A 628 10.98 30.49 -10.66
C ILE A 628 12.15 29.54 -11.00
N ALA A 629 13.28 30.06 -11.49
CA ALA A 629 14.37 29.23 -12.02
C ALA A 629 14.92 28.18 -11.03
N ASN A 630 14.84 28.46 -9.72
CA ASN A 630 15.30 27.55 -8.66
C ASN A 630 14.21 26.56 -8.19
N ASP A 631 13.02 26.63 -8.77
CA ASP A 631 11.90 25.73 -8.52
C ASP A 631 11.56 24.99 -9.82
N LEU A 632 12.37 23.98 -10.15
CA LEU A 632 12.21 23.17 -11.36
C LEU A 632 10.88 22.41 -11.40
N ALA A 633 10.35 22.06 -10.22
CA ALA A 633 9.06 21.41 -10.07
C ALA A 633 7.91 22.29 -10.56
N HIS A 634 7.86 23.53 -10.10
CA HIS A 634 6.81 24.48 -10.49
C HIS A 634 7.03 25.01 -11.90
N LEU A 635 8.29 25.25 -12.29
CA LEU A 635 8.67 25.63 -13.64
C LEU A 635 8.20 24.60 -14.67
N SER A 636 8.47 23.31 -14.45
CA SER A 636 8.02 22.24 -15.37
C SER A 636 6.49 22.13 -15.44
N ALA A 637 5.81 22.31 -14.31
CA ALA A 637 4.34 22.29 -14.26
C ALA A 637 3.72 23.43 -15.08
N GLN A 638 4.23 24.66 -14.98
CA GLN A 638 3.61 25.84 -15.59
C GLN A 638 4.17 26.24 -16.97
N ARG A 639 5.18 25.54 -17.46
CA ARG A 639 5.87 25.90 -18.72
C ARG A 639 4.94 25.93 -19.92
N HIS A 640 4.11 24.89 -20.08
CA HIS A 640 3.16 24.79 -21.19
C HIS A 640 2.20 25.98 -21.20
N PHE A 641 1.66 26.35 -20.02
CA PHE A 641 0.79 27.52 -19.87
C PHE A 641 1.49 28.82 -20.27
N SER A 642 2.75 29.01 -19.88
CA SER A 642 3.53 30.20 -20.29
C SER A 642 3.71 30.31 -21.81
N CYS A 643 3.91 29.19 -22.51
CA CYS A 643 4.02 29.19 -23.97
C CYS A 643 2.67 29.54 -24.63
N ARG A 644 1.55 29.04 -24.09
CA ARG A 644 0.19 29.39 -24.55
C ARG A 644 -0.07 30.90 -24.43
N VAL A 645 0.30 31.49 -23.30
CA VAL A 645 0.17 32.94 -23.07
C VAL A 645 0.98 33.77 -24.09
N LEU A 646 2.17 33.32 -24.49
CA LEU A 646 2.94 33.96 -25.58
C LEU A 646 2.24 33.85 -26.93
N GLY A 647 1.67 32.69 -27.24
CA GLY A 647 0.86 32.48 -28.46
C GLY A 647 -0.34 33.42 -28.51
N MET A 648 -1.09 33.52 -27.40
CA MET A 648 -2.25 34.40 -27.26
C MET A 648 -1.89 35.87 -27.46
N ALA A 649 -0.69 36.28 -27.01
CA ALA A 649 -0.19 37.64 -27.14
C ALA A 649 0.43 37.96 -28.52
N ALA A 650 0.33 37.05 -29.49
CA ALA A 650 0.96 37.16 -30.81
C ALA A 650 2.50 37.30 -30.78
N ALA A 651 3.17 36.79 -29.73
CA ALA A 651 4.62 36.85 -29.56
C ALA A 651 5.33 35.71 -30.32
N ALA A 652 5.31 35.72 -31.65
CA ALA A 652 5.70 34.56 -32.48
C ALA A 652 7.09 33.97 -32.17
N ALA A 653 8.14 34.80 -32.15
CA ALA A 653 9.50 34.35 -31.88
C ALA A 653 9.63 33.76 -30.47
N ALA A 654 9.07 34.44 -29.46
CA ALA A 654 9.11 34.01 -28.06
C ALA A 654 8.28 32.74 -27.83
N ALA A 655 7.11 32.61 -28.45
CA ALA A 655 6.28 31.41 -28.38
C ALA A 655 7.00 30.21 -29.01
N ALA A 656 7.62 30.39 -30.18
CA ALA A 656 8.37 29.35 -30.85
C ALA A 656 9.61 28.90 -30.05
N GLU A 657 10.33 29.85 -29.45
CA GLU A 657 11.45 29.56 -28.53
C GLU A 657 10.97 28.84 -27.28
N CYS A 658 9.89 29.29 -26.65
CA CYS A 658 9.30 28.65 -25.47
C CYS A 658 8.96 27.18 -25.71
N ILE A 659 8.33 26.87 -26.85
CA ILE A 659 7.99 25.49 -27.20
C ILE A 659 9.26 24.65 -27.42
N ARG A 660 10.29 25.17 -28.10
CA ARG A 660 11.57 24.45 -28.26
C ARG A 660 12.20 24.13 -26.91
N ASP A 661 12.36 25.12 -26.04
CA ASP A 661 12.90 24.93 -24.70
C ASP A 661 12.06 23.93 -23.89
N ALA A 662 10.73 23.95 -24.07
CA ALA A 662 9.82 23.03 -23.38
C ALA A 662 9.86 21.59 -23.92
N LEU A 663 10.43 21.36 -25.10
CA LEU A 663 10.65 20.02 -25.66
C LEU A 663 12.05 19.47 -25.32
N GLU A 664 13.00 20.32 -24.92
CA GLU A 664 14.34 19.91 -24.51
C GLU A 664 14.47 19.71 -22.99
N GLU A 665 13.56 20.29 -22.22
CA GLU A 665 13.51 20.25 -20.76
C GLU A 665 12.13 19.76 -20.28
N PRO A 666 12.01 19.30 -19.02
CA PRO A 666 10.75 18.74 -18.55
C PRO A 666 9.58 19.71 -18.61
N SER A 667 8.48 19.24 -19.19
CA SER A 667 7.25 20.01 -19.31
C SER A 667 6.06 19.14 -19.69
N GLY A 668 4.85 19.71 -19.60
CA GLY A 668 3.64 19.13 -20.20
C GLY A 668 3.50 19.35 -21.71
N VAL A 669 4.48 20.00 -22.37
CA VAL A 669 4.43 20.24 -23.82
C VAL A 669 4.63 18.94 -24.57
N MET A 670 3.72 18.65 -25.50
CA MET A 670 3.82 17.51 -26.40
C MET A 670 3.91 18.00 -27.85
N PRO A 671 4.90 17.54 -28.64
CA PRO A 671 5.16 18.09 -29.98
C PRO A 671 4.01 17.82 -30.97
N PHE A 672 3.19 16.79 -30.71
CA PHE A 672 2.05 16.40 -31.54
C PHE A 672 0.71 17.03 -31.09
N ILE A 673 0.69 17.84 -30.03
CA ILE A 673 -0.51 18.55 -29.53
C ILE A 673 -0.23 20.05 -29.47
N GLU A 674 0.73 20.46 -28.64
CA GLU A 674 0.85 21.84 -28.18
C GLU A 674 0.95 22.87 -29.32
N PRO A 675 1.86 22.73 -30.33
CA PRO A 675 2.00 23.72 -31.39
C PRO A 675 0.75 23.85 -32.30
N HIS A 676 -0.14 22.86 -32.25
CA HIS A 676 -1.34 22.82 -33.07
C HIS A 676 -2.56 23.44 -32.37
N LEU A 677 -2.48 23.73 -31.07
CA LEU A 677 -3.59 24.28 -30.29
C LEU A 677 -4.00 25.70 -30.77
N PRO A 678 -5.27 26.11 -30.55
CA PRO A 678 -5.77 27.42 -30.98
C PRO A 678 -5.08 28.62 -30.33
N TRP A 679 -4.40 28.42 -29.20
CA TRP A 679 -3.60 29.47 -28.53
C TRP A 679 -2.57 30.11 -29.46
N TYR A 680 -2.10 29.36 -30.46
CA TYR A 680 -1.06 29.77 -31.39
C TYR A 680 -1.61 30.26 -32.74
N ASP A 681 -2.94 30.33 -32.93
CA ASP A 681 -3.54 30.87 -34.16
C ASP A 681 -3.05 32.29 -34.51
N PRO A 682 -2.84 33.22 -33.54
CA PRO A 682 -2.28 34.54 -33.85
C PRO A 682 -0.86 34.53 -34.44
N VAL A 683 -0.08 33.47 -34.18
CA VAL A 683 1.34 33.36 -34.58
C VAL A 683 1.57 32.31 -35.66
N ARG A 684 0.55 31.53 -36.04
CA ARG A 684 0.67 30.32 -36.87
C ARG A 684 1.34 30.57 -38.22
N GLU A 685 1.04 31.70 -38.85
CA GLU A 685 1.55 32.09 -40.17
C GLU A 685 2.86 32.92 -40.10
N GLN A 686 3.42 33.11 -38.91
CA GLN A 686 4.66 33.87 -38.74
C GLN A 686 5.89 32.99 -39.05
N PRO A 687 6.94 33.53 -39.69
CA PRO A 687 8.09 32.74 -40.14
C PRO A 687 8.72 31.84 -39.06
N GLU A 688 8.88 32.37 -37.86
CA GLU A 688 9.51 31.66 -36.73
C GLU A 688 8.68 30.47 -36.27
N PHE A 689 7.35 30.59 -36.30
CA PHE A 689 6.43 29.53 -35.89
C PHE A 689 6.24 28.48 -36.99
N MET A 690 6.17 28.90 -38.26
CA MET A 690 6.20 27.96 -39.39
C MET A 690 7.48 27.13 -39.41
N GLN A 691 8.63 27.74 -39.10
CA GLN A 691 9.89 27.01 -38.97
C GLN A 691 9.85 25.98 -37.83
N LEU A 692 9.26 26.32 -36.68
CA LEU A 692 9.05 25.36 -35.60
C LEU A 692 8.21 24.16 -36.08
N LEU A 693 7.07 24.40 -36.73
CA LEU A 693 6.20 23.33 -37.24
C LEU A 693 6.93 22.43 -38.26
N ALA A 694 7.65 23.03 -39.20
CA ALA A 694 8.42 22.29 -40.20
C ALA A 694 9.49 21.38 -39.55
N ASN A 695 10.13 21.85 -38.48
CA ASN A 695 11.11 21.05 -37.73
C ASN A 695 10.46 19.87 -37.00
N LEU A 696 9.23 20.02 -36.49
CA LEU A 696 8.51 18.96 -35.78
C LEU A 696 7.86 17.92 -36.71
N GLU A 697 7.63 18.29 -37.97
CA GLU A 697 7.12 17.40 -39.01
C GLU A 697 8.24 16.64 -39.76
N SER A 698 9.50 17.02 -39.53
CA SER A 698 10.66 16.32 -40.07
C SER A 698 10.87 14.99 -39.30
N PRO A 699 11.01 13.84 -40.01
CA PRO A 699 11.01 12.51 -39.42
C PRO A 699 12.21 12.17 -38.53
#